data_AF-Q4C993-F1
#
_entry.id   AF-Q4C993-F1
#
_cell.length_a   1.000
_cell.length_b   1.000
_cell.length_c   1.000
_cell.angle_alpha   90.00
_cell.angle_beta   90.00
_cell.angle_gamma   90.00
#
_symmetry.space_group_name_H-M   'P 1'
#
loop_
_entity.id
_entity.type
_entity.pdbx_description
1 polymer ?
#
loop_
_entity_poly.entity_id
_entity_poly.type
_entity_poly.pdbx_seq_one_letter_code
_entity_poly.pdbx_strand_id
1 'polypeptide(L)'
;MVRLRQVMATTNARESRIVDDRDERSPAFFTRQLLVDFEPSCCESSYLIEEETFPFGFEFLSRVTFRDINFGESSLQAESFEVAGESRARAGFRICRSCGKVQRDPEKPNHALTCATRNQSNNDEDFLEVLYLFREFHSEAIRFLLPIDTLNSDDKLHSFIAALQLGLKSYFKGNVDHLKTLIIQEPSTDSSSLLRKPFLFLYDTVPGGTGYLRQLVQHPDNLFSLFQQALDVIRACNCQDGCYNCVYAYRNSFDQDRTSRKIARDLLNEILSRQSLLKPSPQSLSQTSFNALFDSVLEQRFIEAIRRHRHQDHPTVVRSEIINGKAGYYIQMGQQSWMIEPQVELGIEEGISVPSRADFIFYPVKNTSHVLPIVIFTDGWQYHANRLKTDFAQRMAIAKSGNYHVWSLTWSDVESQLNQTKKIDYYTNFLNEEANDTFHRTKNTLYKQYNCETFISFITANSFNWLMEFLTNPAQIPWEKFALVSTLAHIDVNFSKDKLKRQQWEKEVQSIMSPDVWSQFKNSLSTQLLLGLIEKLSTNQDALCKLYTAISPKEHRNNEAQSAFVILWINDKNAIEEEKKRVWNGLLRQFNLLQFLPYTYIITNQDFSEVNFNSLSVDRKNSSFELSNVDQEQWQELKSLLFEETALILFDYMQSHQWLLPEVGFELTNQMGTVIAEAEIAWTDRKIALVTDELDVEPLKNEPWQVFTIASVLEDTELFYQTYLT
;
A
#
# COMPACT_ATOMS: atom_id res chain seq x y z
N MET A 1 -21.51 17.09 -27.71
CA MET A 1 -21.43 15.79 -28.41
C MET A 1 -22.61 15.64 -29.36
N VAL A 2 -22.45 14.98 -30.50
CA VAL A 2 -23.51 14.76 -31.50
C VAL A 2 -23.60 13.29 -31.88
N ARG A 3 -24.83 12.76 -31.97
CA ARG A 3 -25.09 11.38 -32.40
C ARG A 3 -24.87 11.26 -33.91
N LEU A 4 -23.97 10.37 -34.31
CA LEU A 4 -23.68 10.09 -35.72
C LEU A 4 -24.85 9.32 -36.35
N ARG A 5 -25.51 9.92 -37.35
CA ARG A 5 -26.61 9.29 -38.10
C ARG A 5 -26.19 8.73 -39.45
N GLN A 6 -25.39 9.48 -40.19
CA GLN A 6 -24.97 9.13 -41.54
C GLN A 6 -23.56 9.66 -41.80
N VAL A 7 -22.79 8.92 -42.59
CA VAL A 7 -21.49 9.33 -43.12
C VAL A 7 -21.57 9.33 -44.64
N MET A 8 -21.09 10.39 -45.26
CA MET A 8 -20.98 10.50 -46.72
C MET A 8 -19.54 10.85 -47.07
N ALA A 9 -18.95 10.10 -48.01
CA ALA A 9 -17.65 10.40 -48.60
C ALA A 9 -17.86 10.92 -50.02
N THR A 10 -17.19 12.02 -50.36
CA THR A 10 -17.25 12.64 -51.69
C THR A 10 -15.83 12.88 -52.17
N THR A 11 -15.44 12.23 -53.26
CA THR A 11 -14.11 12.37 -53.88
C THR A 11 -14.29 12.81 -55.34
N ASN A 12 -13.35 13.60 -55.86
CA ASN A 12 -13.36 13.98 -57.26
C ASN A 12 -13.15 12.73 -58.14
N ALA A 13 -13.97 12.55 -59.18
CA ALA A 13 -13.91 11.40 -60.08
C ALA A 13 -12.56 11.23 -60.78
N ARG A 14 -11.75 12.30 -60.90
CA ARG A 14 -10.38 12.23 -61.43
C ARG A 14 -9.39 11.68 -60.41
N GLU A 15 -9.56 12.05 -59.14
CA GLU A 15 -8.70 11.65 -58.01
C GLU A 15 -9.06 10.26 -57.47
N SER A 16 -10.28 9.79 -57.69
CA SER A 16 -10.71 8.44 -57.32
C SER A 16 -10.27 7.36 -58.32
N ARG A 17 -9.65 7.73 -59.44
CA ARG A 17 -9.14 6.76 -60.41
C ARG A 17 -7.83 6.19 -59.88
N ILE A 18 -7.84 4.90 -59.60
CA ILE A 18 -6.65 4.13 -59.18
C ILE A 18 -5.74 4.05 -60.40
N VAL A 19 -4.57 4.70 -60.35
CA VAL A 19 -3.58 4.71 -61.45
C VAL A 19 -2.38 3.79 -61.13
N ASP A 20 -2.29 3.25 -59.90
CA ASP A 20 -1.22 2.37 -59.42
C ASP A 20 -1.79 1.28 -58.49
N ASP A 21 -1.23 0.06 -58.53
CA ASP A 21 -1.62 -1.12 -57.73
C ASP A 21 -1.13 -1.05 -56.27
N ARG A 22 -0.58 0.10 -55.85
CA ARG A 22 -0.19 0.35 -54.46
C ARG A 22 -1.36 0.93 -53.68
N ASP A 23 -2.04 0.07 -52.92
CA ASP A 23 -3.02 0.45 -51.89
C ASP A 23 -2.29 1.13 -50.71
N GLU A 24 -1.69 2.30 -50.94
CA GLU A 24 -1.08 3.15 -49.90
C GLU A 24 -2.18 3.86 -49.11
N ARG A 25 -2.88 3.09 -48.26
CA ARG A 25 -3.76 3.67 -47.23
C ARG A 25 -2.88 4.21 -46.11
N SER A 26 -2.83 5.53 -45.94
CA SER A 26 -2.25 6.11 -44.74
C SER A 26 -3.15 5.76 -43.54
N PRO A 27 -2.64 5.02 -42.53
CA PRO A 27 -3.42 4.69 -41.35
C PRO A 27 -3.66 5.96 -40.53
N ALA A 28 -4.92 6.30 -40.30
CA ALA A 28 -5.32 7.38 -39.38
C ALA A 28 -5.78 6.76 -38.05
N PHE A 29 -5.23 7.26 -36.95
CA PHE A 29 -5.57 6.81 -35.60
C PHE A 29 -6.51 7.80 -34.92
N PHE A 30 -7.56 7.26 -34.31
CA PHE A 30 -8.59 8.04 -33.61
C PHE A 30 -8.66 7.62 -32.14
N THR A 31 -8.86 8.58 -31.26
CA THR A 31 -9.13 8.33 -29.85
C THR A 31 -10.62 7.96 -29.69
N ARG A 32 -10.90 6.68 -29.47
CA ARG A 32 -12.27 6.16 -29.26
C ARG A 32 -12.42 5.52 -27.89
N GLN A 33 -13.61 5.64 -27.30
CA GLN A 33 -13.93 5.04 -26.00
C GLN A 33 -15.38 4.52 -26.03
N LEU A 34 -15.56 3.25 -25.65
CA LEU A 34 -16.88 2.64 -25.48
C LEU A 34 -17.29 2.77 -24.00
N LEU A 35 -18.36 3.50 -23.75
CA LEU A 35 -18.96 3.64 -22.43
C LEU A 35 -20.17 2.73 -22.28
N VAL A 36 -20.43 2.34 -21.04
CA VAL A 36 -21.50 1.40 -20.68
C VAL A 36 -22.35 2.03 -19.58
N ASP A 37 -23.66 1.89 -19.71
CA ASP A 37 -24.63 2.36 -18.75
C ASP A 37 -25.84 1.42 -18.72
N PHE A 38 -26.42 1.16 -17.56
CA PHE A 38 -27.59 0.29 -17.40
C PHE A 38 -28.38 0.66 -16.15
N GLU A 39 -29.69 0.43 -16.20
CA GLU A 39 -30.55 0.62 -15.03
C GLU A 39 -30.45 -0.61 -14.11
N PRO A 40 -30.46 -0.44 -12.77
CA PRO A 40 -30.42 -1.57 -11.83
C PRO A 40 -31.55 -2.59 -12.04
N SER A 41 -32.72 -2.15 -12.52
CA SER A 41 -33.87 -2.99 -12.86
C SER A 41 -33.62 -3.95 -14.04
N CYS A 42 -32.59 -3.69 -14.86
CA CYS A 42 -32.19 -4.57 -15.96
C CYS A 42 -31.34 -5.77 -15.50
N CYS A 43 -30.91 -5.81 -14.25
CA CYS A 43 -30.24 -6.96 -13.67
C CYS A 43 -31.28 -8.05 -13.34
N GLU A 44 -31.33 -9.10 -14.15
CA GLU A 44 -32.33 -10.18 -14.00
C GLU A 44 -31.87 -11.29 -13.07
N SER A 45 -30.57 -11.55 -13.00
CA SER A 45 -29.99 -12.58 -12.12
C SER A 45 -28.56 -12.22 -11.75
N SER A 46 -28.17 -12.55 -10.51
CA SER A 46 -26.86 -12.26 -9.93
C SER A 46 -26.40 -13.46 -9.11
N TYR A 47 -25.14 -13.84 -9.25
CA TYR A 47 -24.52 -14.94 -8.53
C TYR A 47 -23.16 -14.52 -7.99
N LEU A 48 -22.83 -14.96 -6.79
CA LEU A 48 -21.62 -14.56 -6.09
C LEU A 48 -21.05 -15.73 -5.29
N ILE A 49 -19.72 -15.82 -5.30
CA ILE A 49 -18.91 -16.59 -4.36
C ILE A 49 -18.44 -15.60 -3.31
N GLU A 50 -19.05 -15.65 -2.13
CA GLU A 50 -18.73 -14.78 -0.98
C GLU A 50 -17.53 -15.35 -0.21
N GLU A 51 -16.36 -15.36 -0.86
CA GLU A 51 -15.08 -15.70 -0.23
C GLU A 51 -14.17 -14.48 -0.28
N GLU A 52 -13.70 -14.01 0.88
CA GLU A 52 -12.87 -12.80 0.97
C GLU A 52 -11.58 -12.90 0.15
N THR A 53 -10.99 -14.10 0.09
CA THR A 53 -9.75 -14.36 -0.64
C THR A 53 -9.94 -14.51 -2.14
N PHE A 54 -11.17 -14.74 -2.62
CA PHE A 54 -11.47 -14.97 -4.02
C PHE A 54 -12.89 -14.52 -4.39
N PRO A 55 -13.16 -13.20 -4.43
CA PRO A 55 -14.47 -12.72 -4.86
C PRO A 55 -14.65 -13.00 -6.36
N PHE A 56 -15.59 -13.88 -6.69
CA PHE A 56 -15.98 -14.17 -8.06
C PHE A 56 -17.49 -14.19 -8.18
N GLY A 57 -18.02 -13.48 -9.16
CA GLY A 57 -19.46 -13.42 -9.37
C GLY A 57 -19.79 -13.02 -10.80
N PHE A 58 -21.04 -13.22 -11.18
CA PHE A 58 -21.55 -12.74 -12.46
C PHE A 58 -23.02 -12.41 -12.37
N GLU A 59 -23.43 -11.41 -13.14
CA GLU A 59 -24.84 -11.04 -13.28
C GLU A 59 -25.21 -10.85 -14.74
N PHE A 60 -26.47 -11.11 -15.05
CA PHE A 60 -27.03 -10.93 -16.38
C PHE A 60 -27.81 -9.63 -16.47
N LEU A 61 -27.44 -8.82 -17.46
CA LEU A 61 -28.05 -7.56 -17.80
C LEU A 61 -28.82 -7.71 -19.11
N SER A 62 -30.15 -7.65 -19.04
CA SER A 62 -31.02 -7.86 -20.20
C SER A 62 -31.05 -6.67 -21.15
N ARG A 63 -30.70 -5.48 -20.66
CA ARG A 63 -30.63 -4.26 -21.45
C ARG A 63 -29.55 -3.33 -20.91
N VAL A 64 -28.49 -3.17 -21.69
CA VAL A 64 -27.35 -2.30 -21.45
C VAL A 64 -27.21 -1.31 -22.59
N THR A 65 -26.95 -0.05 -22.27
CA THR A 65 -26.69 1.02 -23.22
C THR A 65 -25.20 1.16 -23.46
N PHE A 66 -24.78 0.95 -24.71
CA PHE A 66 -23.41 1.10 -25.15
C PHE A 66 -23.25 2.38 -25.95
N ARG A 67 -22.33 3.25 -25.54
CA ARG A 67 -22.04 4.54 -26.19
C ARG A 67 -20.59 4.60 -26.67
N ASP A 68 -20.38 4.42 -27.97
CA ASP A 68 -19.08 4.50 -28.63
C ASP A 68 -18.80 5.94 -29.05
N ILE A 69 -17.89 6.61 -28.34
CA ILE A 69 -17.53 8.01 -28.54
C ILE A 69 -16.21 8.08 -29.31
N ASN A 70 -16.18 8.89 -30.37
CA ASN A 70 -14.99 9.27 -31.11
C ASN A 70 -14.59 10.70 -30.75
N PHE A 71 -13.43 10.83 -30.12
CA PHE A 71 -12.84 12.08 -29.64
C PHE A 71 -11.91 12.74 -30.65
N GLY A 72 -11.93 12.33 -31.93
CA GLY A 72 -11.09 12.93 -32.97
C GLY A 72 -9.77 12.20 -33.19
N GLU A 73 -8.91 12.79 -34.03
CA GLU A 73 -7.60 12.25 -34.35
C GLU A 73 -6.66 12.31 -33.14
N SER A 74 -5.79 11.31 -33.02
CA SER A 74 -4.81 11.24 -31.93
C SER A 74 -3.80 12.38 -32.04
N SER A 75 -3.79 13.32 -31.08
CA SER A 75 -2.85 14.44 -31.03
C SER A 75 -2.32 14.66 -29.63
N LEU A 76 -0.99 14.73 -29.47
CA LEU A 76 -0.31 15.02 -28.20
C LEU A 76 -0.46 16.49 -27.76
N GLN A 77 -0.87 17.37 -28.67
CA GLN A 77 -1.05 18.81 -28.40
C GLN A 77 -2.49 19.16 -27.99
N ALA A 78 -3.41 18.19 -28.01
CA ALA A 78 -4.80 18.41 -27.65
C ALA A 78 -4.98 18.50 -26.12
N GLU A 79 -5.98 19.27 -25.70
CA GLU A 79 -6.38 19.31 -24.29
C GLU A 79 -6.73 17.91 -23.78
N SER A 80 -6.21 17.58 -22.59
CA SER A 80 -6.48 16.32 -21.90
C SER A 80 -7.48 16.56 -20.78
N PHE A 81 -8.49 15.71 -20.70
CA PHE A 81 -9.44 15.69 -19.58
C PHE A 81 -9.82 14.25 -19.24
N GLU A 82 -10.51 14.04 -18.12
CA GLU A 82 -10.93 12.70 -17.67
C GLU A 82 -12.33 12.35 -18.19
N VAL A 83 -12.50 11.12 -18.71
CA VAL A 83 -13.82 10.51 -18.95
C VAL A 83 -13.78 9.07 -18.43
N ALA A 84 -14.68 8.76 -17.50
CA ALA A 84 -14.81 7.44 -16.87
C ALA A 84 -13.49 6.88 -16.31
N GLY A 85 -12.72 7.71 -15.60
CA GLY A 85 -11.44 7.30 -14.99
C GLY A 85 -10.23 7.44 -15.91
N GLU A 86 -10.41 7.69 -17.21
CA GLU A 86 -9.31 7.80 -18.16
C GLU A 86 -9.05 9.23 -18.61
N SER A 87 -7.86 9.75 -18.28
CA SER A 87 -7.33 11.01 -18.81
C SER A 87 -6.58 10.78 -20.12
N ARG A 88 -7.06 11.38 -21.21
CA ARG A 88 -6.44 11.29 -22.54
C ARG A 88 -6.60 12.62 -23.29
N ALA A 89 -5.67 12.91 -24.19
CA ALA A 89 -5.75 14.03 -25.11
C ALA A 89 -6.89 13.81 -26.13
N ARG A 90 -7.80 14.78 -26.26
CA ARG A 90 -9.05 14.64 -27.01
C ARG A 90 -9.29 15.85 -27.91
N ALA A 91 -8.70 15.81 -29.09
CA ALA A 91 -8.71 16.92 -30.08
C ALA A 91 -10.12 17.32 -30.56
N GLY A 92 -11.04 16.37 -30.61
CA GLY A 92 -12.36 16.55 -31.21
C GLY A 92 -12.32 16.69 -32.72
N PHE A 93 -13.49 16.97 -33.30
CA PHE A 93 -13.63 17.28 -34.72
C PHE A 93 -13.99 18.75 -34.90
N ARG A 94 -13.28 19.43 -35.80
CA ARG A 94 -13.71 20.71 -36.36
C ARG A 94 -14.64 20.45 -37.54
N ILE A 95 -15.89 20.91 -37.48
CA ILE A 95 -16.86 20.70 -38.57
C ILE A 95 -17.55 21.99 -38.99
N CYS A 96 -17.95 22.10 -40.26
CA CYS A 96 -18.80 23.20 -40.71
C CYS A 96 -20.23 23.04 -40.16
N ARG A 97 -20.79 24.08 -39.52
CA ARG A 97 -22.17 24.11 -38.99
C ARG A 97 -23.22 23.86 -40.07
N SER A 98 -22.97 24.40 -41.26
CA SER A 98 -23.95 24.40 -42.36
C SER A 98 -23.98 23.09 -43.15
N CYS A 99 -22.83 22.42 -43.34
CA CYS A 99 -22.78 21.20 -44.16
C CYS A 99 -22.21 19.96 -43.47
N GLY A 100 -21.74 20.07 -42.23
CA GLY A 100 -21.19 18.94 -41.47
C GLY A 100 -19.86 18.39 -41.99
N LYS A 101 -19.22 19.04 -42.98
CA LYS A 101 -17.94 18.60 -43.53
C LYS A 101 -16.84 18.80 -42.47
N VAL A 102 -16.04 17.75 -42.25
CA VAL A 102 -14.89 17.77 -41.33
C VAL A 102 -13.76 18.61 -41.92
N GLN A 103 -13.19 19.49 -41.09
CA GLN A 103 -12.07 20.35 -41.43
C GLN A 103 -10.77 19.66 -41.00
N ARG A 104 -9.83 19.50 -41.94
CA ARG A 104 -8.49 18.95 -41.66
C ARG A 104 -7.41 20.01 -41.60
N ASP A 105 -7.59 21.09 -42.36
CA ASP A 105 -6.67 22.21 -42.44
C ASP A 105 -7.46 23.49 -42.09
N PRO A 106 -7.16 24.15 -40.96
CA PRO A 106 -7.79 25.40 -40.57
C PRO A 106 -7.65 26.52 -41.60
N GLU A 107 -6.56 26.54 -42.36
CA GLU A 107 -6.28 27.59 -43.34
C GLU A 107 -7.01 27.36 -44.67
N LYS A 108 -7.44 26.12 -44.92
CA LYS A 108 -8.11 25.70 -46.17
C LYS A 108 -9.40 24.96 -45.84
N PRO A 109 -10.47 25.67 -45.47
CA PRO A 109 -11.72 25.03 -45.10
C PRO A 109 -12.33 24.30 -46.28
N ASN A 110 -12.80 23.09 -46.00
CA ASN A 110 -13.37 22.17 -46.96
C ASN A 110 -14.88 22.06 -46.71
N HIS A 111 -15.67 22.26 -47.76
CA HIS A 111 -17.13 22.27 -47.67
C HIS A 111 -17.75 21.22 -48.61
N ALA A 112 -19.00 20.83 -48.32
CA ALA A 112 -19.80 20.13 -49.30
C ALA A 112 -20.10 21.05 -50.49
N LEU A 113 -20.30 20.48 -51.69
CA LEU A 113 -20.56 21.26 -52.90
C LEU A 113 -21.78 22.19 -52.76
N THR A 114 -22.77 21.75 -51.99
CA THR A 114 -24.06 22.42 -51.72
C THR A 114 -24.03 23.30 -50.46
N CYS A 115 -22.87 23.50 -49.83
CA CYS A 115 -22.80 24.27 -48.59
C CYS A 115 -23.01 25.77 -48.85
N ALA A 116 -23.91 26.40 -48.07
CA ALA A 116 -24.24 27.81 -48.19
C ALA A 116 -23.05 28.75 -47.91
N THR A 117 -22.10 28.33 -47.07
CA THR A 117 -20.94 29.14 -46.67
C THR A 117 -19.68 28.86 -47.52
N ARG A 118 -19.77 27.95 -48.51
CA ARG A 118 -18.61 27.52 -49.32
C ARG A 118 -17.90 28.66 -50.07
N ASN A 119 -18.66 29.65 -50.53
CA ASN A 119 -18.14 30.77 -51.33
C ASN A 119 -18.12 32.10 -50.55
N GLN A 120 -18.35 32.04 -49.23
CA GLN A 120 -18.30 33.20 -48.36
C GLN A 120 -16.88 33.35 -47.79
N SER A 121 -16.53 34.53 -47.28
CA SER A 121 -15.28 34.72 -46.54
C SER A 121 -15.30 33.85 -45.29
N ASN A 122 -14.21 33.12 -45.02
CA ASN A 122 -14.08 32.23 -43.88
C ASN A 122 -14.30 32.98 -42.57
N ASN A 123 -15.43 32.75 -41.91
CA ASN A 123 -15.70 33.22 -40.56
C ASN A 123 -15.60 32.03 -39.59
N ASP A 124 -14.90 32.20 -38.47
CA ASP A 124 -14.78 31.14 -37.46
C ASP A 124 -16.14 30.74 -36.86
N GLU A 125 -17.13 31.63 -36.87
CA GLU A 125 -18.51 31.34 -36.46
C GLU A 125 -19.22 30.29 -37.33
N ASP A 126 -18.72 29.97 -38.52
CA ASP A 126 -19.29 28.94 -39.39
C ASP A 126 -18.89 27.51 -38.98
N PHE A 127 -17.98 27.39 -38.00
CA PHE A 127 -17.42 26.12 -37.56
C PHE A 127 -17.80 25.77 -36.12
N LEU A 128 -17.98 24.48 -35.85
CA LEU A 128 -18.01 23.93 -34.50
C LEU A 128 -16.62 23.39 -34.20
N GLU A 129 -16.00 23.98 -33.18
CA GLU A 129 -14.76 23.46 -32.59
C GLU A 129 -15.08 22.32 -31.62
N VAL A 130 -14.17 21.35 -31.53
CA VAL A 130 -14.16 20.31 -30.50
C VAL A 130 -15.48 19.53 -30.41
N LEU A 131 -16.02 19.10 -31.56
CA LEU A 131 -17.19 18.25 -31.59
C LEU A 131 -16.80 16.78 -31.39
N TYR A 132 -17.42 16.09 -30.44
CA TYR A 132 -17.31 14.63 -30.32
C TYR A 132 -18.52 13.94 -30.94
N LEU A 133 -18.24 12.89 -31.72
CA LEU A 133 -19.25 12.09 -32.40
C LEU A 133 -19.47 10.80 -31.62
N PHE A 134 -20.72 10.37 -31.46
CA PHE A 134 -20.99 9.09 -30.81
C PHE A 134 -22.02 8.24 -31.54
N ARG A 135 -21.93 6.91 -31.31
CA ARG A 135 -22.96 5.93 -31.66
C ARG A 135 -23.50 5.31 -30.38
N GLU A 136 -24.76 4.93 -30.42
CA GLU A 136 -25.44 4.32 -29.28
C GLU A 136 -26.30 3.16 -29.76
N PHE A 137 -26.20 2.04 -29.05
CA PHE A 137 -27.01 0.84 -29.24
C PHE A 137 -27.32 0.20 -27.88
N HIS A 138 -28.39 -0.59 -27.83
CA HIS A 138 -28.77 -1.34 -26.64
C HIS A 138 -28.62 -2.84 -26.90
N SER A 139 -28.11 -3.59 -25.93
CA SER A 139 -27.90 -5.04 -26.07
C SER A 139 -27.86 -5.73 -24.70
N GLU A 140 -27.72 -7.06 -24.71
CA GLU A 140 -27.53 -7.90 -23.53
C GLU A 140 -26.05 -7.95 -23.12
N ALA A 141 -25.78 -8.13 -21.82
CA ALA A 141 -24.45 -8.38 -21.30
C ALA A 141 -24.43 -9.30 -20.07
N ILE A 142 -23.31 -9.98 -19.86
CA ILE A 142 -22.94 -10.59 -18.59
C ILE A 142 -21.84 -9.74 -17.98
N ARG A 143 -22.01 -9.33 -16.73
CA ARG A 143 -21.00 -8.59 -15.99
C ARG A 143 -20.35 -9.52 -14.98
N PHE A 144 -19.03 -9.66 -15.06
CA PHE A 144 -18.23 -10.48 -14.16
C PHE A 144 -17.54 -9.62 -13.10
N LEU A 145 -17.68 -10.04 -11.84
CA LEU A 145 -16.81 -9.68 -10.75
C LEU A 145 -15.67 -10.70 -10.71
N LEU A 146 -14.44 -10.23 -10.91
CA LEU A 146 -13.25 -11.07 -10.87
C LEU A 146 -12.42 -10.74 -9.62
N PRO A 147 -11.58 -11.67 -9.13
CA PRO A 147 -10.61 -11.38 -8.10
C PRO A 147 -9.73 -10.20 -8.47
N ILE A 148 -9.41 -9.34 -7.50
CA ILE A 148 -8.62 -8.11 -7.71
C ILE A 148 -7.24 -8.41 -8.29
N ASP A 149 -6.62 -9.52 -7.88
CA ASP A 149 -5.33 -9.94 -8.44
C ASP A 149 -5.44 -10.29 -9.94
N THR A 150 -6.60 -10.77 -10.40
CA THR A 150 -6.88 -11.02 -11.82
C THR A 150 -7.11 -9.70 -12.57
N LEU A 151 -7.84 -8.75 -11.98
CA LEU A 151 -8.15 -7.46 -12.63
C LEU A 151 -6.93 -6.54 -12.76
N ASN A 152 -5.99 -6.61 -11.80
CA ASN A 152 -4.80 -5.74 -11.79
C ASN A 152 -3.55 -6.36 -12.45
N SER A 153 -3.64 -7.62 -12.86
CA SER A 153 -2.58 -8.28 -13.62
C SER A 153 -3.04 -8.40 -15.07
N ASP A 154 -2.42 -7.61 -15.96
CA ASP A 154 -2.66 -7.71 -17.40
C ASP A 154 -2.54 -9.17 -17.87
N ASP A 155 -1.52 -9.89 -17.42
CA ASP A 155 -1.31 -11.29 -17.79
C ASP A 155 -2.47 -12.20 -17.37
N LYS A 156 -2.96 -12.06 -16.13
CA LYS A 156 -4.12 -12.83 -15.65
C LYS A 156 -5.40 -12.46 -16.36
N LEU A 157 -5.66 -11.17 -16.54
CA LEU A 157 -6.86 -10.65 -17.19
C LEU A 157 -6.94 -11.09 -18.65
N HIS A 158 -5.87 -10.91 -19.42
CA HIS A 158 -5.81 -11.30 -20.81
C HIS A 158 -5.90 -12.82 -20.98
N SER A 159 -5.24 -13.59 -20.09
CA SER A 159 -5.35 -15.06 -20.04
C SER A 159 -6.77 -15.54 -19.72
N PHE A 160 -7.46 -14.88 -18.79
CA PHE A 160 -8.86 -15.18 -18.46
C PHE A 160 -9.80 -14.89 -19.63
N ILE A 161 -9.67 -13.72 -20.28
CA ILE A 161 -10.50 -13.36 -21.44
C ILE A 161 -10.27 -14.35 -22.59
N ALA A 162 -9.02 -14.76 -22.84
CA ALA A 162 -8.70 -15.76 -23.86
C ALA A 162 -9.36 -17.12 -23.55
N ALA A 163 -9.33 -17.56 -22.29
CA ALA A 163 -10.04 -18.76 -21.84
C ALA A 163 -11.57 -18.64 -22.00
N LEU A 164 -12.16 -17.49 -21.63
CA LEU A 164 -13.59 -17.24 -21.78
C LEU A 164 -14.01 -17.32 -23.26
N GLN A 165 -13.27 -16.68 -24.17
CA GLN A 165 -13.53 -16.72 -25.61
C GLN A 165 -13.40 -18.14 -26.19
N LEU A 166 -12.37 -18.88 -25.77
CA LEU A 166 -12.21 -20.29 -26.13
C LEU A 166 -13.39 -21.15 -25.66
N GLY A 167 -13.86 -20.91 -24.44
CA GLY A 167 -15.04 -21.55 -23.88
C GLY A 167 -16.30 -21.25 -24.68
N LEU A 168 -16.55 -19.98 -25.02
CA LEU A 168 -17.71 -19.56 -25.83
C LEU A 168 -17.77 -20.31 -27.16
N LYS A 169 -16.66 -20.41 -27.88
CA LYS A 169 -16.61 -21.16 -29.14
C LYS A 169 -16.87 -22.64 -28.94
N SER A 170 -16.26 -23.23 -27.91
CA SER A 170 -16.39 -24.67 -27.63
C SER A 170 -17.83 -25.04 -27.23
N TYR A 171 -18.46 -24.19 -26.42
CA TYR A 171 -19.80 -24.37 -25.90
C TYR A 171 -20.88 -24.21 -26.97
N PHE A 172 -20.85 -23.11 -27.74
CA PHE A 172 -21.90 -22.82 -28.72
C PHE A 172 -21.70 -23.51 -30.07
N LYS A 173 -20.46 -23.91 -30.41
CA LYS A 173 -20.11 -24.57 -31.69
C LYS A 173 -20.54 -23.80 -32.95
N GLY A 174 -20.87 -22.51 -32.80
CA GLY A 174 -21.28 -21.58 -33.85
C GLY A 174 -20.37 -20.36 -33.95
N ASN A 175 -20.75 -19.38 -34.76
CA ASN A 175 -20.01 -18.12 -34.84
C ASN A 175 -20.33 -17.26 -33.60
N VAL A 176 -19.31 -16.99 -32.77
CA VAL A 176 -19.39 -16.17 -31.55
C VAL A 176 -18.67 -14.83 -31.69
N ASP A 177 -18.29 -14.40 -32.91
CA ASP A 177 -17.54 -13.15 -33.18
C ASP A 177 -18.32 -11.88 -32.76
N HIS A 178 -19.64 -12.02 -32.60
CA HIS A 178 -20.52 -10.97 -32.13
C HIS A 178 -20.45 -10.77 -30.60
N LEU A 179 -19.93 -11.73 -29.84
CA LEU A 179 -19.73 -11.65 -28.40
C LEU A 179 -18.36 -11.05 -28.10
N LYS A 180 -18.34 -9.90 -27.43
CA LYS A 180 -17.12 -9.15 -27.13
C LYS A 180 -16.97 -8.87 -25.65
N THR A 181 -15.74 -8.63 -25.22
CA THR A 181 -15.44 -8.27 -23.85
C THR A 181 -15.01 -6.82 -23.75
N LEU A 182 -15.38 -6.13 -22.67
CA LEU A 182 -14.80 -4.86 -22.28
C LEU A 182 -14.60 -4.76 -20.77
N ILE A 183 -13.73 -3.87 -20.33
CA ILE A 183 -13.51 -3.59 -18.91
C ILE A 183 -14.05 -2.19 -18.61
N ILE A 184 -14.85 -2.06 -17.56
CA ILE A 184 -15.41 -0.80 -17.09
C ILE A 184 -15.11 -0.61 -15.62
N GLN A 185 -14.79 0.62 -15.23
CA GLN A 185 -14.53 1.00 -13.85
C GLN A 185 -15.71 1.81 -13.29
N GLU A 186 -16.41 1.23 -12.31
CA GLU A 186 -17.55 1.87 -11.64
C GLU A 186 -17.12 2.50 -10.32
N PRO A 187 -17.55 3.73 -9.98
CA PRO A 187 -17.29 4.28 -8.65
C PRO A 187 -17.95 3.42 -7.56
N SER A 188 -17.22 3.15 -6.49
CA SER A 188 -17.71 2.46 -5.30
C SER A 188 -18.69 3.37 -4.56
N THR A 189 -19.85 2.84 -4.15
CA THR A 189 -20.83 3.59 -3.36
C THR A 189 -20.54 3.58 -1.86
N ASP A 190 -19.66 2.69 -1.39
CA ASP A 190 -19.49 2.38 0.04
C ASP A 190 -18.25 3.01 0.70
N SER A 191 -17.38 3.69 -0.07
CA SER A 191 -16.11 4.21 0.44
C SER A 191 -16.07 5.74 0.37
N SER A 192 -15.50 6.37 1.40
CA SER A 192 -15.19 7.82 1.43
C SER A 192 -14.13 8.22 0.39
N SER A 193 -13.46 7.24 -0.20
CA SER A 193 -12.50 7.32 -1.29
C SER A 193 -13.18 7.04 -2.65
N LEU A 194 -12.71 7.73 -3.71
CA LEU A 194 -13.11 7.59 -5.12
C LEU A 194 -12.73 6.21 -5.74
N LEU A 195 -12.80 5.13 -4.97
CA LEU A 195 -12.41 3.79 -5.39
C LEU A 195 -13.27 3.37 -6.59
N ARG A 196 -12.65 3.00 -7.71
CA ARG A 196 -13.38 2.46 -8.87
C ARG A 196 -13.24 0.94 -8.94
N LYS A 197 -14.37 0.24 -8.88
CA LYS A 197 -14.50 -1.22 -9.04
C LYS A 197 -14.40 -1.59 -10.52
N PRO A 198 -13.38 -2.34 -10.95
CA PRO A 198 -13.30 -2.83 -12.32
C PRO A 198 -14.22 -4.05 -12.51
N PHE A 199 -14.99 -4.06 -13.58
CA PHE A 199 -15.83 -5.17 -14.00
C PHE A 199 -15.49 -5.57 -15.44
N LEU A 200 -15.48 -6.88 -15.69
CA LEU A 200 -15.38 -7.41 -17.05
C LEU A 200 -16.79 -7.65 -17.59
N PHE A 201 -17.16 -6.97 -18.66
CA PHE A 201 -18.40 -7.19 -19.39
C PHE A 201 -18.16 -8.12 -20.56
N LEU A 202 -18.99 -9.14 -20.73
CA LEU A 202 -19.18 -9.89 -21.96
C LEU A 202 -20.51 -9.45 -22.57
N TYR A 203 -20.49 -8.84 -23.74
CA TYR A 203 -21.68 -8.25 -24.35
C TYR A 203 -21.85 -8.67 -25.80
N ASP A 204 -23.09 -8.60 -26.26
CA ASP A 204 -23.43 -8.87 -27.65
C ASP A 204 -23.41 -7.57 -28.48
N THR A 205 -22.70 -7.58 -29.60
CA THR A 205 -22.61 -6.45 -30.52
C THR A 205 -23.84 -6.28 -31.41
N VAL A 206 -24.73 -7.29 -31.49
CA VAL A 206 -25.99 -7.22 -32.21
C VAL A 206 -27.01 -6.45 -31.38
N PRO A 207 -27.60 -5.34 -31.87
CA PRO A 207 -28.62 -4.59 -31.14
C PRO A 207 -29.81 -5.48 -30.75
N GLY A 208 -30.23 -5.39 -29.49
CA GLY A 208 -31.28 -6.22 -28.90
C GLY A 208 -30.80 -7.57 -28.34
N GLY A 209 -29.57 -7.99 -28.65
CA GLY A 209 -29.00 -9.27 -28.24
C GLY A 209 -29.48 -10.46 -29.10
N THR A 210 -28.62 -11.47 -29.25
CA THR A 210 -28.93 -12.74 -29.92
C THR A 210 -29.57 -13.77 -29.00
N GLY A 211 -29.61 -13.52 -27.69
CA GLY A 211 -30.06 -14.47 -26.67
C GLY A 211 -29.00 -15.49 -26.22
N TYR A 212 -27.79 -15.47 -26.80
CA TYR A 212 -26.70 -16.37 -26.40
C TYR A 212 -26.33 -16.16 -24.91
N LEU A 213 -26.22 -14.90 -24.48
CA LEU A 213 -25.87 -14.57 -23.11
C LEU A 213 -26.97 -14.98 -22.13
N ARG A 214 -28.24 -14.76 -22.50
CA ARG A 214 -29.41 -15.23 -21.76
C ARG A 214 -29.41 -16.77 -21.59
N GLN A 215 -29.05 -17.52 -22.63
CA GLN A 215 -28.91 -18.97 -22.56
C GLN A 215 -27.80 -19.42 -21.59
N LEU A 216 -26.68 -18.69 -21.54
CA LEU A 216 -25.56 -19.00 -20.62
C LEU A 216 -25.90 -18.82 -19.15
N VAL A 217 -26.76 -17.86 -18.82
CA VAL A 217 -27.09 -17.54 -17.42
C VAL A 217 -28.41 -18.14 -16.95
N GLN A 218 -29.20 -18.74 -17.86
CA GLN A 218 -30.46 -19.41 -17.52
C GLN A 218 -30.28 -20.45 -16.39
N HIS A 219 -29.16 -21.16 -16.42
CA HIS A 219 -28.69 -21.99 -15.30
C HIS A 219 -27.23 -21.62 -15.04
N PRO A 220 -26.83 -21.31 -13.78
CA PRO A 220 -25.46 -20.90 -13.48
C PRO A 220 -24.43 -21.97 -13.87
N ASP A 221 -24.82 -23.25 -13.84
CA ASP A 221 -24.00 -24.38 -14.27
C ASP A 221 -23.60 -24.36 -15.74
N ASN A 222 -24.34 -23.66 -16.61
CA ASN A 222 -23.99 -23.53 -18.03
C ASN A 222 -22.69 -22.75 -18.21
N LEU A 223 -22.50 -21.67 -17.43
CA LEU A 223 -21.26 -20.90 -17.44
C LEU A 223 -20.08 -21.72 -16.91
N PHE A 224 -20.29 -22.52 -15.86
CA PHE A 224 -19.26 -23.43 -15.35
C PHE A 224 -18.94 -24.55 -16.35
N SER A 225 -19.95 -25.05 -17.07
CA SER A 225 -19.77 -26.00 -18.16
C SER A 225 -18.94 -25.40 -19.31
N LEU A 226 -19.13 -24.11 -19.60
CA LEU A 226 -18.31 -23.37 -20.56
C LEU A 226 -16.84 -23.28 -20.08
N PHE A 227 -16.62 -22.94 -18.82
CA PHE A 227 -15.27 -22.90 -18.24
C PHE A 227 -14.60 -24.27 -18.23
N GLN A 228 -15.34 -25.33 -17.94
CA GLN A 228 -14.84 -26.70 -18.00
C GLN A 228 -14.40 -27.08 -19.43
N GLN A 229 -15.21 -26.76 -20.44
CA GLN A 229 -14.85 -27.02 -21.85
C GLN A 229 -13.61 -26.22 -22.28
N ALA A 230 -13.47 -24.97 -21.85
CA ALA A 230 -12.26 -24.18 -22.10
C ALA A 230 -11.04 -24.84 -21.46
N LEU A 231 -11.16 -25.28 -20.20
CA LEU A 231 -10.10 -25.95 -19.46
C LEU A 231 -9.68 -27.27 -20.12
N ASP A 232 -10.62 -28.05 -20.64
CA ASP A 232 -10.34 -29.31 -21.33
C ASP A 232 -9.50 -29.09 -22.59
N VAL A 233 -9.85 -28.08 -23.40
CA VAL A 233 -9.05 -27.72 -24.59
C VAL A 233 -7.66 -27.23 -24.20
N ILE A 234 -7.55 -26.40 -23.15
CA ILE A 234 -6.27 -25.89 -22.64
C ILE A 234 -5.37 -27.03 -22.14
N ARG A 235 -5.94 -28.00 -21.42
CA ARG A 235 -5.23 -29.17 -20.89
C ARG A 235 -4.79 -30.14 -21.99
N ALA A 236 -5.62 -30.35 -23.01
CA ALA A 236 -5.31 -31.23 -24.13
C ALA A 236 -4.30 -30.64 -25.13
N CYS A 237 -3.99 -29.34 -25.04
CA CYS A 237 -3.07 -28.69 -25.96
C CYS A 237 -1.60 -28.99 -25.63
N ASN A 238 -0.82 -29.38 -26.65
CA ASN A 238 0.60 -29.74 -26.51
C ASN A 238 1.58 -28.55 -26.67
N CYS A 239 1.09 -27.30 -26.69
CA CYS A 239 1.97 -26.13 -26.79
C CYS A 239 2.63 -25.80 -25.45
N GLN A 240 3.72 -25.03 -25.47
CA GLN A 240 4.45 -24.67 -24.25
C GLN A 240 3.61 -23.74 -23.37
N ASP A 241 3.37 -22.50 -23.80
CA ASP A 241 2.60 -21.51 -23.02
C ASP A 241 1.55 -20.71 -23.81
N GLY A 242 1.20 -21.16 -25.01
CA GLY A 242 0.11 -20.59 -25.81
C GLY A 242 0.27 -20.86 -27.30
N CYS A 243 -0.86 -21.02 -28.01
CA CYS A 243 -0.89 -21.09 -29.47
C CYS A 243 -2.29 -20.73 -30.00
N TYR A 244 -2.43 -20.60 -31.31
CA TYR A 244 -3.72 -20.31 -31.97
C TYR A 244 -4.76 -21.42 -31.81
N ASN A 245 -4.37 -22.64 -31.43
CA ASN A 245 -5.32 -23.72 -31.16
C ASN A 245 -5.86 -23.70 -29.72
N CYS A 246 -5.32 -22.85 -28.84
CA CYS A 246 -5.83 -22.66 -27.49
C CYS A 246 -6.11 -21.17 -27.23
N VAL A 247 -5.14 -20.40 -26.74
CA VAL A 247 -5.36 -19.06 -26.17
C VAL A 247 -5.07 -17.88 -27.12
N TYR A 248 -4.44 -18.08 -28.28
CA TYR A 248 -4.06 -16.95 -29.18
C TYR A 248 -5.04 -16.65 -30.32
N ALA A 249 -6.04 -17.49 -30.57
CA ALA A 249 -6.93 -17.35 -31.74
C ALA A 249 -7.79 -16.07 -31.76
N TYR A 250 -7.87 -15.33 -30.65
CA TYR A 250 -8.91 -14.31 -30.44
C TYR A 250 -8.36 -12.92 -30.09
N ARG A 251 -7.08 -12.66 -30.35
CA ARG A 251 -6.43 -11.37 -30.01
C ARG A 251 -5.70 -10.72 -31.17
N ASN A 252 -5.66 -9.39 -31.11
CA ASN A 252 -4.72 -8.58 -31.89
C ASN A 252 -3.29 -8.94 -31.47
N SER A 253 -2.34 -8.90 -32.40
CA SER A 253 -0.93 -9.28 -32.16
C SER A 253 -0.28 -8.60 -30.94
N PHE A 254 -0.77 -7.43 -30.52
CA PHE A 254 -0.26 -6.66 -29.39
C PHE A 254 -0.51 -7.29 -27.99
N ASP A 255 -1.56 -8.11 -27.83
CA ASP A 255 -1.91 -8.69 -26.52
C ASP A 255 -1.37 -10.13 -26.35
N GLN A 256 -0.72 -10.67 -27.39
CA GLN A 256 -0.20 -12.04 -27.38
C GLN A 256 0.88 -12.23 -26.31
N ASP A 257 1.72 -11.21 -26.11
CA ASP A 257 2.79 -11.22 -25.11
C ASP A 257 2.29 -11.30 -23.67
N ARG A 258 1.00 -11.00 -23.44
CA ARG A 258 0.35 -10.98 -22.12
C ARG A 258 -0.63 -12.14 -21.91
N THR A 259 -0.66 -13.10 -22.83
CA THR A 259 -1.60 -14.23 -22.75
C THR A 259 -0.83 -15.52 -22.46
N SER A 260 -1.11 -16.19 -21.35
CA SER A 260 -0.42 -17.43 -20.94
C SER A 260 -1.42 -18.58 -20.77
N ARG A 261 -1.11 -19.71 -21.39
CA ARG A 261 -1.88 -20.96 -21.24
C ARG A 261 -1.84 -21.44 -19.79
N LYS A 262 -0.68 -21.36 -19.14
CA LYS A 262 -0.52 -21.80 -17.75
C LYS A 262 -1.40 -20.96 -16.82
N ILE A 263 -1.35 -19.64 -16.95
CA ILE A 263 -2.15 -18.71 -16.13
C ILE A 263 -3.65 -18.95 -16.37
N ALA A 264 -4.08 -19.05 -17.63
CA ALA A 264 -5.48 -19.34 -17.98
C ALA A 264 -5.97 -20.63 -17.34
N ARG A 265 -5.18 -21.71 -17.40
CA ARG A 265 -5.50 -23.00 -16.78
C ARG A 265 -5.65 -22.88 -15.27
N ASP A 266 -4.71 -22.21 -14.62
CA ASP A 266 -4.67 -22.11 -13.16
C ASP A 266 -5.85 -21.26 -12.65
N LEU A 267 -6.21 -20.17 -13.34
CA LEU A 267 -7.41 -19.37 -13.04
C LEU A 267 -8.71 -20.15 -13.23
N LEU A 268 -8.86 -20.90 -14.33
CA LEU A 268 -10.06 -21.71 -14.55
C LEU A 268 -10.19 -22.81 -13.50
N ASN A 269 -9.10 -23.48 -13.13
CA ASN A 269 -9.12 -24.47 -12.04
C ASN A 269 -9.58 -23.85 -10.72
N GLU A 270 -9.12 -22.63 -10.43
CA GLU A 270 -9.43 -21.91 -9.21
C GLU A 270 -10.90 -21.49 -9.12
N ILE A 271 -11.50 -21.10 -10.25
CA ILE A 271 -12.94 -20.80 -10.35
C ILE A 271 -13.76 -22.09 -10.23
N LEU A 272 -13.41 -23.13 -11.00
CA LEU A 272 -14.16 -24.39 -11.06
C LEU A 272 -14.15 -25.13 -9.72
N SER A 273 -13.05 -25.08 -8.95
CA SER A 273 -12.98 -25.72 -7.63
C SER A 273 -13.98 -25.13 -6.62
N ARG A 274 -14.47 -23.91 -6.86
CA ARG A 274 -15.40 -23.19 -5.99
C ARG A 274 -16.83 -23.17 -6.51
N GLN A 275 -17.17 -23.95 -7.53
CA GLN A 275 -18.53 -24.01 -8.10
C GLN A 275 -19.60 -24.24 -7.02
N SER A 276 -19.32 -25.08 -6.03
CA SER A 276 -20.24 -25.40 -4.94
C SER A 276 -20.52 -24.23 -3.98
N LEU A 277 -19.67 -23.20 -3.97
CA LEU A 277 -19.80 -22.01 -3.13
C LEU A 277 -20.64 -20.91 -3.79
N LEU A 278 -20.97 -21.04 -5.08
CA LEU A 278 -21.73 -20.05 -5.82
C LEU A 278 -23.17 -20.00 -5.30
N LYS A 279 -23.60 -18.81 -4.87
CA LYS A 279 -24.96 -18.56 -4.38
C LYS A 279 -25.62 -17.45 -5.19
N PRO A 280 -26.95 -17.48 -5.37
CA PRO A 280 -27.68 -16.34 -5.92
C PRO A 280 -27.59 -15.15 -4.96
N SER A 281 -27.28 -13.97 -5.49
CA SER A 281 -27.20 -12.73 -4.71
C SER A 281 -28.47 -11.90 -4.94
N PRO A 282 -29.12 -11.40 -3.86
CA PRO A 282 -30.30 -10.54 -3.98
C PRO A 282 -29.96 -9.09 -4.39
N GLN A 283 -28.68 -8.72 -4.38
CA GLN A 283 -28.19 -7.39 -4.69
C GLN A 283 -27.30 -7.42 -5.94
N SER A 284 -27.20 -6.27 -6.62
CA SER A 284 -26.31 -6.12 -7.76
C SER A 284 -24.86 -6.17 -7.31
N LEU A 285 -23.97 -6.70 -8.16
CA LEU A 285 -22.53 -6.78 -7.86
C LEU A 285 -21.88 -5.41 -7.59
N SER A 286 -22.49 -4.30 -8.03
CA SER A 286 -22.05 -2.94 -7.69
C SER A 286 -22.09 -2.67 -6.18
N GLN A 287 -23.08 -3.24 -5.49
CA GLN A 287 -23.35 -3.07 -4.06
C GLN A 287 -22.59 -4.07 -3.19
N THR A 288 -21.95 -5.07 -3.79
CA THR A 288 -21.11 -6.00 -3.04
C THR A 288 -19.83 -5.30 -2.61
N SER A 289 -19.56 -5.26 -1.30
CA SER A 289 -18.31 -4.72 -0.77
C SER A 289 -17.14 -5.61 -1.22
N PHE A 290 -16.13 -5.00 -1.84
CA PHE A 290 -14.87 -5.68 -2.15
C PHE A 290 -14.12 -5.85 -0.83
N ASN A 291 -14.27 -6.99 -0.15
CA ASN A 291 -13.68 -7.24 1.17
C ASN A 291 -13.86 -6.06 2.14
N ALA A 292 -14.88 -6.12 3.01
CA ALA A 292 -15.16 -5.09 4.02
C ALA A 292 -13.95 -4.70 4.92
N LEU A 293 -12.83 -5.41 4.81
CA LEU A 293 -11.56 -5.16 5.48
C LEU A 293 -10.67 -4.09 4.85
N PHE A 294 -10.83 -3.78 3.56
CA PHE A 294 -9.88 -2.94 2.85
C PHE A 294 -10.57 -1.81 2.09
N ASP A 295 -10.06 -0.60 2.25
CA ASP A 295 -10.58 0.59 1.57
C ASP A 295 -9.88 0.83 0.22
N SER A 296 -8.82 0.09 -0.09
CA SER A 296 -8.11 0.20 -1.35
C SER A 296 -7.59 -1.13 -1.92
N VAL A 297 -7.43 -1.15 -3.24
CA VAL A 297 -6.75 -2.23 -3.95
C VAL A 297 -5.30 -2.42 -3.46
N LEU A 298 -4.65 -1.32 -3.06
CA LEU A 298 -3.27 -1.35 -2.62
C LEU A 298 -3.11 -2.09 -1.29
N GLU A 299 -4.02 -1.88 -0.34
CA GLU A 299 -4.08 -2.59 0.93
C GLU A 299 -4.18 -4.11 0.76
N GLN A 300 -5.03 -4.57 -0.16
CA GLN A 300 -5.15 -5.99 -0.48
C GLN A 300 -3.87 -6.56 -1.09
N ARG A 301 -3.30 -5.82 -2.06
CA ARG A 301 -2.04 -6.21 -2.70
C ARG A 301 -0.91 -6.28 -1.67
N PHE A 302 -0.95 -5.43 -0.64
CA PHE A 302 0.04 -5.45 0.43
C PHE A 302 -0.02 -6.75 1.25
N ILE A 303 -1.20 -7.21 1.67
CA ILE A 303 -1.35 -8.50 2.35
C ILE A 303 -0.92 -9.67 1.44
N GLU A 304 -1.24 -9.61 0.14
CA GLU A 304 -0.78 -10.63 -0.81
C GLU A 304 0.74 -10.59 -1.01
N ALA A 305 1.36 -9.41 -1.03
CA ALA A 305 2.81 -9.25 -1.11
C ALA A 305 3.50 -9.87 0.12
N ILE A 306 2.92 -9.68 1.31
CA ILE A 306 3.35 -10.34 2.55
C ILE A 306 3.23 -11.87 2.42
N ARG A 307 2.08 -12.37 1.93
CA ARG A 307 1.84 -13.81 1.75
C ARG A 307 2.85 -14.46 0.81
N ARG A 308 3.28 -13.75 -0.24
CA ARG A 308 4.30 -14.22 -1.20
C ARG A 308 5.74 -14.03 -0.71
N HIS A 309 5.96 -13.24 0.35
CA HIS A 309 7.29 -13.02 0.89
C HIS A 309 7.87 -14.31 1.48
N ARG A 310 9.19 -14.46 1.35
CA ARG A 310 9.95 -15.59 1.88
C ARG A 310 11.15 -15.05 2.63
N HIS A 311 11.27 -15.45 3.89
CA HIS A 311 12.41 -15.15 4.73
C HIS A 311 13.28 -16.40 4.88
N GLN A 312 14.55 -16.35 4.46
CA GLN A 312 15.46 -17.50 4.45
C GLN A 312 14.84 -18.75 3.80
N ASP A 313 14.21 -18.57 2.62
CA ASP A 313 13.47 -19.58 1.84
C ASP A 313 12.19 -20.16 2.50
N HIS A 314 11.91 -19.80 3.75
CA HIS A 314 10.66 -20.17 4.42
C HIS A 314 9.52 -19.22 4.05
N PRO A 315 8.33 -19.73 3.71
CA PRO A 315 7.17 -18.91 3.39
C PRO A 315 6.62 -18.22 4.64
N THR A 316 6.13 -16.99 4.48
CA THR A 316 5.31 -16.33 5.50
C THR A 316 4.00 -17.09 5.69
N VAL A 317 3.64 -17.40 6.93
CA VAL A 317 2.32 -17.95 7.24
C VAL A 317 1.37 -16.78 7.43
N VAL A 318 0.28 -16.73 6.65
CA VAL A 318 -0.78 -15.73 6.77
C VAL A 318 -2.11 -16.45 6.97
N ARG A 319 -2.84 -16.11 8.02
CA ARG A 319 -4.15 -16.68 8.36
C ARG A 319 -5.13 -15.54 8.62
N SER A 320 -6.39 -15.74 8.26
CA SER A 320 -7.46 -14.83 8.67
C SER A 320 -7.80 -15.08 10.14
N GLU A 321 -8.04 -14.00 10.89
CA GLU A 321 -8.35 -14.05 12.32
C GLU A 321 -9.39 -12.97 12.67
N ILE A 322 -10.00 -13.06 13.85
CA ILE A 322 -10.94 -12.04 14.35
C ILE A 322 -10.22 -11.25 15.44
N ILE A 323 -10.06 -9.95 15.23
CA ILE A 323 -9.39 -9.02 16.14
C ILE A 323 -10.38 -7.92 16.49
N ASN A 324 -10.65 -7.71 17.78
CA ASN A 324 -11.58 -6.69 18.27
C ASN A 324 -12.99 -6.75 17.62
N GLY A 325 -13.46 -7.96 17.31
CA GLY A 325 -14.76 -8.18 16.65
C GLY A 325 -14.80 -7.85 15.15
N LYS A 326 -13.67 -7.49 14.55
CA LYS A 326 -13.48 -7.28 13.11
C LYS A 326 -12.62 -8.40 12.54
N ALA A 327 -12.75 -8.69 11.24
CA ALA A 327 -11.80 -9.59 10.60
C ALA A 327 -10.43 -8.89 10.41
N GLY A 328 -9.36 -9.66 10.52
CA GLY A 328 -7.97 -9.23 10.43
C GLY A 328 -7.09 -10.41 10.08
N TYR A 329 -5.78 -10.29 10.30
CA TYR A 329 -4.83 -11.33 9.90
C TYR A 329 -3.85 -11.64 11.01
N TYR A 330 -3.47 -12.91 11.12
CA TYR A 330 -2.27 -13.32 11.81
C TYR A 330 -1.18 -13.61 10.80
N ILE A 331 0.00 -13.07 11.05
CA ILE A 331 1.20 -13.38 10.28
C ILE A 331 2.29 -13.95 11.19
N GLN A 332 3.02 -14.92 10.66
CA GLN A 332 4.21 -15.46 11.30
C GLN A 332 5.38 -15.43 10.31
N MET A 333 6.45 -14.75 10.74
CA MET A 333 7.69 -14.56 10.00
C MET A 333 8.86 -14.95 10.89
N GLY A 334 9.55 -16.05 10.56
CA GLY A 334 10.60 -16.60 11.41
C GLY A 334 10.05 -16.96 12.80
N GLN A 335 10.63 -16.35 13.84
CA GLN A 335 10.21 -16.54 15.24
C GLN A 335 9.22 -15.48 15.74
N GLN A 336 8.93 -14.47 14.92
CA GLN A 336 8.03 -13.37 15.27
C GLN A 336 6.63 -13.61 14.73
N SER A 337 5.64 -13.08 15.43
CA SER A 337 4.23 -13.23 15.08
C SER A 337 3.49 -11.94 15.38
N TRP A 338 2.62 -11.55 14.46
CA TRP A 338 1.92 -10.27 14.49
C TRP A 338 0.43 -10.47 14.21
N MET A 339 -0.40 -9.77 14.98
CA MET A 339 -1.82 -9.55 14.67
C MET A 339 -1.94 -8.27 13.85
N ILE A 340 -2.64 -8.33 12.73
CA ILE A 340 -2.86 -7.23 11.80
C ILE A 340 -4.33 -6.83 11.91
N GLU A 341 -4.58 -5.66 12.47
CA GLU A 341 -5.90 -5.04 12.48
C GLU A 341 -6.01 -4.02 11.35
N PRO A 342 -6.94 -4.18 10.39
CA PRO A 342 -7.16 -3.22 9.33
C PRO A 342 -8.07 -2.06 9.78
N GLN A 343 -7.92 -0.90 9.13
CA GLN A 343 -8.82 0.27 9.26
C GLN A 343 -9.02 0.73 10.73
N VAL A 344 -7.91 1.06 11.39
CA VAL A 344 -7.90 1.47 12.80
C VAL A 344 -7.93 2.99 12.91
N GLU A 345 -8.91 3.52 13.63
CA GLU A 345 -8.97 4.94 13.99
C GLU A 345 -7.99 5.22 15.13
N LEU A 346 -7.23 6.29 14.98
CA LEU A 346 -6.22 6.74 15.93
C LEU A 346 -6.51 8.19 16.29
N GLY A 347 -6.72 8.46 17.57
CA GLY A 347 -7.03 9.79 18.07
C GLY A 347 -6.47 10.04 19.46
N ILE A 348 -7.14 10.94 20.19
CA ILE A 348 -6.69 11.40 21.52
C ILE A 348 -6.69 10.23 22.52
N GLU A 349 -7.60 9.27 22.38
CA GLU A 349 -7.70 8.08 23.24
C GLU A 349 -6.42 7.23 23.16
N GLU A 350 -5.77 7.18 21.99
CA GLU A 350 -4.51 6.47 21.74
C GLU A 350 -3.26 7.35 21.96
N GLY A 351 -3.43 8.56 22.50
CA GLY A 351 -2.36 9.52 22.74
C GLY A 351 -1.90 10.27 21.48
N ILE A 352 -2.74 10.33 20.45
CA ILE A 352 -2.40 10.91 19.15
C ILE A 352 -3.13 12.25 18.96
N SER A 353 -2.36 13.31 18.77
CA SER A 353 -2.87 14.69 18.73
C SER A 353 -3.54 15.08 17.42
N VAL A 354 -3.23 14.37 16.33
CA VAL A 354 -3.82 14.59 15.00
C VAL A 354 -4.55 13.31 14.59
N PRO A 355 -5.90 13.31 14.58
CA PRO A 355 -6.66 12.12 14.23
C PRO A 355 -6.27 11.57 12.87
N SER A 356 -6.11 10.26 12.79
CA SER A 356 -5.71 9.54 11.59
C SER A 356 -6.38 8.18 11.56
N ARG A 357 -6.62 7.66 10.36
CA ARG A 357 -7.06 6.28 10.18
C ARG A 357 -5.91 5.52 9.53
N ALA A 358 -5.37 4.55 10.26
CA ALA A 358 -4.35 3.65 9.78
C ALA A 358 -4.95 2.59 8.85
N ASP A 359 -4.26 2.29 7.74
CA ASP A 359 -4.69 1.19 6.88
C ASP A 359 -4.54 -0.15 7.61
N PHE A 360 -3.43 -0.30 8.34
CA PHE A 360 -3.21 -1.43 9.25
C PHE A 360 -2.46 -1.02 10.51
N ILE A 361 -2.70 -1.73 11.61
CA ILE A 361 -1.80 -1.77 12.75
C ILE A 361 -1.34 -3.20 12.99
N PHE A 362 -0.03 -3.37 13.10
CA PHE A 362 0.61 -4.65 13.38
C PHE A 362 0.96 -4.68 14.87
N TYR A 363 0.24 -5.49 15.63
CA TYR A 363 0.46 -5.73 17.05
C TYR A 363 1.32 -6.98 17.26
N PRO A 364 2.39 -6.93 18.05
CA PRO A 364 3.17 -8.12 18.37
C PRO A 364 2.32 -9.11 19.19
N VAL A 365 2.31 -10.39 18.81
CA VAL A 365 1.52 -11.43 19.51
C VAL A 365 2.12 -11.76 20.87
N LYS A 366 3.45 -11.84 20.95
CA LYS A 366 4.15 -12.00 22.22
C LYS A 366 4.32 -10.61 22.83
N ASN A 367 3.78 -10.42 24.02
CA ASN A 367 3.93 -9.19 24.76
C ASN A 367 5.33 -9.11 25.37
N THR A 368 6.35 -8.96 24.51
CA THR A 368 7.67 -8.54 24.95
C THR A 368 7.62 -7.03 25.13
N SER A 369 7.83 -6.55 26.35
CA SER A 369 7.74 -5.14 26.80
C SER A 369 8.55 -4.10 25.99
N HIS A 370 9.26 -4.51 24.94
CA HIS A 370 10.19 -3.69 24.17
C HIS A 370 9.82 -3.52 22.69
N VAL A 371 8.74 -4.13 22.18
CA VAL A 371 8.35 -4.02 20.76
C VAL A 371 7.07 -3.21 20.63
N LEU A 372 7.16 -2.04 19.99
CA LEU A 372 6.01 -1.18 19.73
C LEU A 372 5.16 -1.72 18.57
N PRO A 373 3.82 -1.54 18.59
CA PRO A 373 2.98 -1.76 17.42
C PRO A 373 3.39 -0.86 16.25
N ILE A 374 3.14 -1.32 15.04
CA ILE A 374 3.53 -0.63 13.80
C ILE A 374 2.28 -0.19 13.05
N VAL A 375 2.12 1.11 12.90
CA VAL A 375 1.09 1.73 12.06
C VAL A 375 1.57 1.74 10.61
N ILE A 376 0.82 1.11 9.72
CA ILE A 376 1.12 1.03 8.29
C ILE A 376 0.15 1.92 7.50
N PHE A 377 0.71 2.72 6.61
CA PHE A 377 0.01 3.43 5.56
C PHE A 377 0.43 2.90 4.19
N THR A 378 -0.56 2.69 3.33
CA THR A 378 -0.44 2.21 1.96
C THR A 378 -0.97 3.28 1.00
N ASP A 379 -0.07 4.15 0.55
CA ASP A 379 -0.45 5.37 -0.15
C ASP A 379 -0.32 5.26 -1.68
N GLY A 380 -1.40 5.61 -2.38
CA GLY A 380 -1.38 5.84 -3.83
C GLY A 380 -1.19 7.32 -4.16
N TRP A 381 -0.15 7.67 -4.94
CA TRP A 381 0.15 9.07 -5.31
C TRP A 381 -1.08 9.88 -5.75
N GLN A 382 -1.94 9.32 -6.61
CA GLN A 382 -3.14 9.97 -7.13
C GLN A 382 -4.11 10.46 -6.03
N TYR A 383 -4.13 9.79 -4.87
CA TYR A 383 -5.02 10.12 -3.75
C TYR A 383 -4.36 11.06 -2.74
N HIS A 384 -3.03 11.00 -2.62
CA HIS A 384 -2.28 11.71 -1.56
C HIS A 384 -1.60 12.99 -2.04
N ALA A 385 -1.40 13.19 -3.35
CA ALA A 385 -0.70 14.35 -3.92
C ALA A 385 -1.26 15.71 -3.45
N ASN A 386 -2.58 15.80 -3.22
CA ASN A 386 -3.26 17.04 -2.81
C ASN A 386 -3.45 17.20 -1.29
N ARG A 387 -3.01 16.23 -0.48
CA ARG A 387 -3.20 16.22 0.99
C ARG A 387 -1.94 15.92 1.79
N LEU A 388 -0.76 16.13 1.17
CA LEU A 388 0.56 15.89 1.78
C LEU A 388 0.73 16.54 3.17
N LYS A 389 0.24 17.77 3.35
CA LYS A 389 0.30 18.48 4.65
C LYS A 389 -0.36 17.64 5.75
N THR A 390 -1.60 17.22 5.53
CA THR A 390 -2.39 16.44 6.49
C THR A 390 -1.75 15.08 6.74
N ASP A 391 -1.29 14.41 5.69
CA ASP A 391 -0.71 13.07 5.79
C ASP A 391 0.60 13.05 6.58
N PHE A 392 1.44 14.07 6.37
CA PHE A 392 2.67 14.24 7.14
C PHE A 392 2.40 14.64 8.58
N ALA A 393 1.38 15.48 8.84
CA ALA A 393 0.95 15.83 10.19
C ALA A 393 0.52 14.60 11.00
N GLN A 394 -0.31 13.75 10.39
CA GLN A 394 -0.79 12.50 10.99
C GLN A 394 0.37 11.56 11.32
N ARG A 395 1.26 11.30 10.35
CA ARG A 395 2.45 10.45 10.55
C ARG A 395 3.37 11.00 11.63
N MET A 396 3.54 12.32 11.68
CA MET A 396 4.35 12.98 12.70
C MET A 396 3.73 12.80 14.09
N ALA A 397 2.43 13.04 14.24
CA ALA A 397 1.73 12.89 15.52
C ALA A 397 1.83 11.44 16.04
N ILE A 398 1.65 10.45 15.16
CA ILE A 398 1.77 9.03 15.52
C ILE A 398 3.21 8.69 15.92
N ALA A 399 4.21 9.05 15.11
CA ALA A 399 5.61 8.75 15.40
C ALA A 399 6.11 9.44 16.67
N LYS A 400 5.62 10.66 16.96
CA LYS A 400 6.00 11.41 18.17
C LYS A 400 5.24 11.02 19.42
N SER A 401 4.15 10.23 19.31
CA SER A 401 3.45 9.68 20.49
C SER A 401 4.35 8.77 21.34
N GLY A 402 5.36 8.14 20.73
CA GLY A 402 6.20 7.14 21.37
C GLY A 402 5.54 5.77 21.53
N ASN A 403 4.25 5.64 21.18
CA ASN A 403 3.48 4.40 21.33
C ASN A 403 3.54 3.51 20.08
N TYR A 404 3.97 4.07 18.94
CA TYR A 404 3.91 3.40 17.64
C TYR A 404 5.14 3.69 16.79
N HIS A 405 5.53 2.72 15.95
CA HIS A 405 6.30 2.99 14.74
C HIS A 405 5.36 3.29 13.57
N VAL A 406 5.82 4.08 12.61
CA VAL A 406 5.05 4.46 11.42
C VAL A 406 5.76 3.97 10.18
N TRP A 407 5.06 3.24 9.31
CA TRP A 407 5.61 2.76 8.05
C TRP A 407 4.73 3.16 6.89
N SER A 408 5.28 3.86 5.91
CA SER A 408 4.58 4.24 4.68
C SER A 408 5.08 3.41 3.51
N LEU A 409 4.14 2.83 2.75
CA LEU A 409 4.38 2.00 1.58
C LEU A 409 3.61 2.58 0.40
N THR A 410 4.26 2.60 -0.76
CA THR A 410 3.66 3.11 -1.99
C THR A 410 3.26 1.95 -2.90
N TRP A 411 2.44 2.23 -3.92
CA TRP A 411 2.09 1.23 -4.94
C TRP A 411 3.31 0.50 -5.51
N SER A 412 4.36 1.25 -5.81
CA SER A 412 5.59 0.72 -6.40
C SER A 412 6.37 -0.17 -5.42
N ASP A 413 6.31 0.09 -4.11
CA ASP A 413 6.93 -0.76 -3.09
C ASP A 413 6.27 -2.15 -3.07
N VAL A 414 4.94 -2.19 -3.04
CA VAL A 414 4.16 -3.44 -3.01
C VAL A 414 4.29 -4.20 -4.34
N GLU A 415 4.20 -3.49 -5.46
CA GLU A 415 4.25 -4.11 -6.79
C GLU A 415 5.60 -4.73 -7.12
N SER A 416 6.69 -4.13 -6.65
CA SER A 416 8.04 -4.68 -6.85
C SER A 416 8.18 -6.11 -6.29
N GLN A 417 7.48 -6.41 -5.19
CA GLN A 417 7.46 -7.74 -4.58
C GLN A 417 6.60 -8.73 -5.39
N LEU A 418 5.45 -8.28 -5.90
CA LEU A 418 4.50 -9.14 -6.61
C LEU A 418 4.96 -9.51 -8.02
N ASN A 419 5.54 -8.56 -8.74
CA ASN A 419 5.90 -8.73 -10.15
C ASN A 419 7.40 -9.06 -10.35
N GLN A 420 8.19 -9.13 -9.26
CA GLN A 420 9.65 -9.32 -9.29
C GLN A 420 10.39 -8.32 -10.21
N THR A 421 9.76 -7.18 -10.51
CA THR A 421 10.30 -6.18 -11.43
C THR A 421 11.45 -5.44 -10.74
N LYS A 422 12.68 -5.65 -11.19
CA LYS A 422 13.90 -5.03 -10.62
C LYS A 422 14.06 -3.52 -10.90
N LYS A 423 13.07 -2.83 -11.47
CA LYS A 423 13.19 -1.39 -11.74
C LYS A 423 13.01 -0.59 -10.44
N ILE A 424 14.13 -0.24 -9.82
CA ILE A 424 14.25 0.55 -8.59
C ILE A 424 14.08 2.07 -8.86
N ASP A 425 13.82 2.49 -10.10
CA ASP A 425 13.87 3.89 -10.53
C ASP A 425 12.61 4.73 -10.19
N TYR A 426 11.85 4.34 -9.17
CA TYR A 426 10.58 4.99 -8.80
C TYR A 426 10.68 5.90 -7.58
N TYR A 427 11.82 5.95 -6.90
CA TYR A 427 12.05 6.82 -5.75
C TYR A 427 13.42 7.51 -5.84
N THR A 428 13.55 8.70 -5.24
CA THR A 428 14.85 9.36 -5.07
C THR A 428 15.59 8.70 -3.91
N ASN A 429 16.78 8.15 -4.15
CA ASN A 429 17.53 7.46 -3.11
C ASN A 429 18.48 8.41 -2.37
N PHE A 430 18.00 9.00 -1.27
CA PHE A 430 18.80 9.91 -0.43
C PHE A 430 20.00 9.25 0.28
N LEU A 431 20.13 7.91 0.24
CA LEU A 431 21.27 7.17 0.82
C LEU A 431 22.32 6.77 -0.23
N ASN A 432 22.05 7.03 -1.51
CA ASN A 432 22.93 6.64 -2.60
C ASN A 432 23.05 7.69 -3.71
N GLU A 433 21.94 8.16 -4.28
CA GLU A 433 22.00 9.16 -5.37
C GLU A 433 22.41 10.53 -4.86
N GLU A 434 21.92 10.90 -3.67
CA GLU A 434 22.14 12.22 -3.06
C GLU A 434 23.14 12.17 -1.88
N ALA A 435 23.87 11.06 -1.72
CA ALA A 435 24.87 10.93 -0.67
C ALA A 435 26.18 11.63 -1.08
N ASN A 436 26.88 12.21 -0.11
CA ASN A 436 28.15 12.86 -0.39
C ASN A 436 29.27 11.86 -0.77
N ASP A 437 30.23 12.33 -1.58
CA ASP A 437 31.36 11.53 -2.04
C ASP A 437 32.16 10.86 -0.91
N THR A 438 32.29 11.54 0.23
CA THR A 438 33.07 11.02 1.36
C THR A 438 32.36 9.81 1.97
N PHE A 439 31.03 9.89 2.10
CA PHE A 439 30.21 8.79 2.56
C PHE A 439 30.30 7.61 1.60
N HIS A 440 30.20 7.83 0.28
CA HIS A 440 30.35 6.74 -0.70
C HIS A 440 31.67 5.97 -0.55
N ARG A 441 32.77 6.69 -0.33
CA ARG A 441 34.10 6.08 -0.16
C ARG A 441 34.28 5.39 1.18
N THR A 442 33.60 5.86 2.23
CA THR A 442 33.83 5.40 3.61
C THR A 442 32.69 4.59 4.20
N LYS A 443 31.58 4.38 3.48
CA LYS A 443 30.36 3.73 4.00
C LYS A 443 30.65 2.39 4.67
N ASN A 444 31.43 1.49 4.08
CA ASN A 444 31.71 0.18 4.70
C ASN A 444 32.39 0.33 6.07
N THR A 445 33.31 1.28 6.20
CA THR A 445 33.99 1.59 7.47
C THR A 445 33.02 2.21 8.48
N LEU A 446 32.16 3.12 8.03
CA LEU A 446 31.14 3.75 8.88
C LEU A 446 30.14 2.72 9.40
N TYR A 447 29.54 1.90 8.54
CA TYR A 447 28.60 0.87 8.98
C TYR A 447 29.26 -0.13 9.94
N LYS A 448 30.54 -0.47 9.72
CA LYS A 448 31.31 -1.27 10.68
C LYS A 448 31.52 -0.57 12.02
N GLN A 449 31.83 0.72 12.02
CA GLN A 449 32.04 1.49 13.24
C GLN A 449 30.77 1.54 14.11
N TYR A 450 29.58 1.56 13.50
CA TYR A 450 28.30 1.62 14.19
C TYR A 450 27.73 0.22 14.46
N ASN A 451 28.42 -0.86 14.06
CA ASN A 451 27.98 -2.26 14.14
C ASN A 451 26.64 -2.51 13.42
N CYS A 452 26.53 -2.06 12.17
CA CYS A 452 25.33 -2.20 11.34
C CYS A 452 25.62 -2.67 9.90
N GLU A 453 26.69 -3.44 9.67
CA GLU A 453 27.15 -3.84 8.33
C GLU A 453 26.10 -4.55 7.47
N THR A 454 25.16 -5.28 8.10
CA THR A 454 24.05 -5.96 7.41
C THR A 454 23.15 -4.98 6.64
N PHE A 455 23.01 -3.75 7.13
CA PHE A 455 22.21 -2.68 6.52
C PHE A 455 22.85 -2.03 5.29
N ILE A 456 24.09 -2.38 4.93
CA ILE A 456 24.69 -1.87 3.68
C ILE A 456 23.85 -2.30 2.46
N SER A 457 23.31 -3.52 2.48
CA SER A 457 22.42 -4.02 1.42
C SER A 457 21.08 -3.27 1.36
N PHE A 458 20.68 -2.64 2.47
CA PHE A 458 19.42 -1.92 2.62
C PHE A 458 19.46 -0.54 1.95
N ILE A 459 20.65 0.01 1.66
CA ILE A 459 20.83 1.28 0.94
C ILE A 459 20.04 1.30 -0.38
N THR A 460 19.99 0.18 -1.11
CA THR A 460 19.27 0.03 -2.38
C THR A 460 17.96 -0.74 -2.28
N ALA A 461 17.61 -1.25 -1.09
CA ALA A 461 16.33 -1.91 -0.86
C ALA A 461 15.21 -0.88 -0.68
N ASN A 462 13.98 -1.27 -1.03
CA ASN A 462 12.81 -0.41 -0.89
C ASN A 462 12.13 -0.53 0.48
N SER A 463 11.10 0.28 0.71
CA SER A 463 10.38 0.36 1.98
C SER A 463 9.69 -0.95 2.36
N PHE A 464 9.24 -1.76 1.39
CA PHE A 464 8.64 -3.07 1.65
C PHE A 464 9.66 -4.04 2.24
N ASN A 465 10.84 -4.16 1.61
CA ASN A 465 11.91 -5.02 2.09
C ASN A 465 12.41 -4.58 3.48
N TRP A 466 12.47 -3.27 3.73
CA TRP A 466 12.80 -2.75 5.05
C TRP A 466 11.77 -3.16 6.11
N LEU A 467 10.47 -3.11 5.78
CA LEU A 467 9.42 -3.55 6.70
C LEU A 467 9.54 -5.05 7.00
N MET A 468 9.78 -5.89 5.99
CA MET A 468 9.89 -7.34 6.19
C MET A 468 11.06 -7.71 7.11
N GLU A 469 12.19 -7.01 6.99
CA GLU A 469 13.32 -7.18 7.91
C GLU A 469 12.94 -6.77 9.34
N PHE A 470 12.28 -5.61 9.50
CA PHE A 470 11.84 -5.14 10.82
C PHE A 470 10.84 -6.11 11.46
N LEU A 471 9.88 -6.63 10.70
CA LEU A 471 8.89 -7.60 11.19
C LEU A 471 9.51 -8.93 11.61
N THR A 472 10.64 -9.30 11.01
CA THR A 472 11.38 -10.52 11.37
C THR A 472 12.25 -10.30 12.61
N ASN A 473 12.83 -9.11 12.75
CA ASN A 473 13.69 -8.74 13.88
C ASN A 473 13.39 -7.30 14.34
N PRO A 474 12.36 -7.10 15.19
CA PRO A 474 11.88 -5.77 15.58
C PRO A 474 12.75 -5.13 16.67
N ALA A 475 14.07 -5.25 16.55
CA ALA A 475 15.02 -4.61 17.45
C ALA A 475 15.25 -3.16 17.03
N GLN A 476 14.90 -2.20 17.89
CA GLN A 476 15.02 -0.77 17.59
C GLN A 476 16.48 -0.29 17.42
N ILE A 477 17.40 -0.78 18.25
CA ILE A 477 18.80 -0.29 18.32
C ILE A 477 19.55 -0.39 16.97
N PRO A 478 19.51 -1.52 16.22
CA PRO A 478 20.11 -1.58 14.89
C PRO A 478 19.56 -0.53 13.91
N TRP A 479 18.25 -0.26 13.96
CA TRP A 479 17.61 0.73 13.09
C TRP A 479 17.97 2.17 13.49
N GLU A 480 18.08 2.47 14.79
CA GLU A 480 18.60 3.75 15.28
C GLU A 480 20.03 4.00 14.77
N LYS A 481 20.90 2.98 14.84
CA LYS A 481 22.28 3.05 14.33
C LYS A 481 22.31 3.23 12.81
N PHE A 482 21.47 2.51 12.08
CA PHE A 482 21.34 2.68 10.63
C PHE A 482 20.88 4.10 10.28
N ALA A 483 19.91 4.64 11.01
CA ALA A 483 19.43 6.01 10.86
C ALA A 483 20.53 7.03 11.17
N LEU A 484 21.30 6.86 12.26
CA LEU A 484 22.45 7.71 12.59
C LEU A 484 23.52 7.69 11.50
N VAL A 485 23.90 6.52 10.98
CA VAL A 485 24.87 6.44 9.88
C VAL A 485 24.33 7.12 8.63
N SER A 486 23.03 7.01 8.38
CA SER A 486 22.38 7.62 7.23
C SER A 486 22.51 9.15 7.22
N THR A 487 22.53 9.82 8.39
CA THR A 487 22.69 11.28 8.44
C THR A 487 24.08 11.73 7.99
N LEU A 488 25.11 10.88 8.14
CA LEU A 488 26.46 11.17 7.62
C LEU A 488 26.52 11.20 6.09
N ALA A 489 25.56 10.58 5.40
CA ALA A 489 25.43 10.68 3.95
C ALA A 489 25.12 12.11 3.49
N HIS A 490 24.55 12.94 4.37
CA HIS A 490 24.06 14.28 4.03
C HIS A 490 24.97 15.40 4.55
N ILE A 491 25.93 15.09 5.42
CA ILE A 491 26.85 16.07 6.01
C ILE A 491 27.86 16.59 4.98
N ASP A 492 27.99 17.92 4.92
CA ASP A 492 29.05 18.60 4.18
C ASP A 492 29.91 19.41 5.15
N VAL A 493 31.14 18.94 5.36
CA VAL A 493 32.11 19.56 6.28
C VAL A 493 32.55 20.94 5.79
N ASN A 494 32.61 21.18 4.48
CA ASN A 494 32.98 22.47 3.92
C ASN A 494 31.84 23.47 4.09
N PHE A 495 30.60 23.04 3.81
CA PHE A 495 29.40 23.82 4.11
C PHE A 495 29.32 24.19 5.59
N SER A 496 29.58 23.22 6.49
CA SER A 496 29.54 23.41 7.94
C SER A 496 30.53 24.46 8.48
N LYS A 497 31.67 24.64 7.79
CA LYS A 497 32.73 25.59 8.17
C LYS A 497 32.46 27.01 7.65
N ASP A 498 31.61 27.17 6.64
CA ASP A 498 31.24 28.47 6.09
C ASP A 498 30.24 29.18 7.01
N LYS A 499 30.68 30.29 7.62
CA LYS A 499 29.90 31.05 8.60
C LYS A 499 28.61 31.63 7.98
N LEU A 500 28.65 32.11 6.74
CA LEU A 500 27.49 32.74 6.10
C LEU A 500 26.45 31.69 5.74
N LYS A 501 26.87 30.57 5.13
CA LYS A 501 25.97 29.47 4.80
C LYS A 501 25.33 28.87 6.03
N ARG A 502 26.09 28.71 7.12
CA ARG A 502 25.55 28.27 8.42
C ARG A 502 24.48 29.21 8.96
N GLN A 503 24.71 30.52 8.94
CA GLN A 503 23.73 31.51 9.39
C GLN A 503 22.45 31.46 8.53
N GLN A 504 22.59 31.29 7.22
CA GLN A 504 21.44 31.13 6.32
C GLN A 504 20.66 29.84 6.61
N TRP A 505 21.36 28.71 6.75
CA TRP A 505 20.75 27.42 7.09
C TRP A 505 19.95 27.50 8.38
N GLU A 506 20.52 28.11 9.43
CA GLU A 506 19.84 28.24 10.72
C GLU A 506 18.61 29.15 10.62
N LYS A 507 18.69 30.24 9.85
CA LYS A 507 17.56 31.13 9.59
C LYS A 507 16.42 30.42 8.85
N GLU A 508 16.75 29.60 7.84
CA GLU A 508 15.76 28.81 7.10
C GLU A 508 15.09 27.78 8.02
N VAL A 509 15.86 27.03 8.80
CA VAL A 509 15.33 26.06 9.77
C VAL A 509 14.40 26.72 10.80
N GLN A 510 14.77 27.88 11.34
CA GLN A 510 13.93 28.64 12.26
C GLN A 510 12.68 29.25 11.61
N SER A 511 12.65 29.36 10.27
CA SER A 511 11.47 29.87 9.56
C SER A 511 10.47 28.77 9.23
N ILE A 512 10.93 27.53 9.07
CA ILE A 512 10.09 26.37 8.73
C ILE A 512 9.72 25.51 9.95
N MET A 513 10.33 25.76 11.11
CA MET A 513 10.10 25.02 12.36
C MET A 513 10.09 25.97 13.55
N SER A 514 9.35 25.60 14.62
CA SER A 514 9.34 26.34 15.88
C SER A 514 10.77 26.60 16.38
N PRO A 515 11.14 27.87 16.68
CA PRO A 515 12.44 28.20 17.25
C PRO A 515 12.75 27.42 18.53
N ASP A 516 11.73 27.03 19.30
CA ASP A 516 11.86 26.31 20.56
C ASP A 516 12.47 24.92 20.34
N VAL A 517 11.99 24.17 19.34
CA VAL A 517 12.47 22.82 19.00
C VAL A 517 13.95 22.84 18.62
N TRP A 518 14.34 23.80 17.77
CA TRP A 518 15.74 23.96 17.38
C TRP A 518 16.63 24.36 18.55
N SER A 519 16.13 25.21 19.44
CA SER A 519 16.85 25.62 20.65
C SER A 519 17.03 24.46 21.62
N GLN A 520 16.02 23.60 21.81
CA GLN A 520 16.08 22.42 22.65
C GLN A 520 17.16 21.44 22.16
N PHE A 521 17.18 21.15 20.85
CA PHE A 521 18.23 20.31 20.25
C PHE A 521 19.62 20.89 20.51
N LYS A 522 19.83 22.17 20.18
CA LYS A 522 21.13 22.85 20.38
C LYS A 522 21.59 22.84 21.83
N ASN A 523 20.70 23.10 22.77
CA ASN A 523 21.01 23.20 24.19
C ASN A 523 21.32 21.83 24.81
N SER A 524 20.85 20.74 24.20
CA SER A 524 21.10 19.36 24.68
C SER A 524 22.51 18.83 24.37
N LEU A 525 23.35 19.58 23.64
CA LEU A 525 24.57 19.06 23.03
C LEU A 525 25.83 19.79 23.50
N SER A 526 26.94 19.06 23.60
CA SER A 526 28.19 19.61 24.15
C SER A 526 29.19 20.12 23.09
N THR A 527 28.89 19.94 21.80
CA THR A 527 29.86 20.23 20.72
C THR A 527 29.32 21.07 19.56
N GLN A 528 30.24 21.58 18.74
CA GLN A 528 29.89 22.31 17.53
C GLN A 528 29.27 21.39 16.49
N LEU A 529 28.06 21.74 16.06
CA LEU A 529 27.32 20.98 15.04
C LEU A 529 28.01 21.00 13.68
N LEU A 530 27.97 19.84 13.00
CA LEU A 530 28.15 19.71 11.56
C LEU A 530 26.79 19.74 10.87
N LEU A 531 26.72 20.41 9.73
CA LEU A 531 25.50 20.68 8.97
C LEU A 531 25.57 20.03 7.57
N GLY A 532 24.40 19.68 7.07
CA GLY A 532 24.15 19.16 5.75
C GLY A 532 22.91 19.80 5.15
N LEU A 533 22.94 20.02 3.84
CA LEU A 533 21.80 20.46 3.06
C LEU A 533 21.82 19.74 1.72
N ILE A 534 20.82 18.91 1.47
CA ILE A 534 20.51 18.38 0.13
C ILE A 534 19.36 19.19 -0.40
N GLU A 535 19.52 19.76 -1.60
CA GLU A 535 18.48 20.50 -2.30
C GLU A 535 18.29 19.86 -3.68
N LYS A 536 17.11 19.26 -3.90
CA LYS A 536 16.73 18.73 -5.20
C LYS A 536 15.92 19.76 -5.95
N LEU A 537 16.38 20.14 -7.13
CA LEU A 537 15.68 21.04 -8.02
C LEU A 537 14.85 20.27 -9.05
N SER A 538 13.71 20.82 -9.42
CA SER A 538 12.90 20.39 -10.56
C SER A 538 13.60 20.72 -11.88
N THR A 539 13.08 20.19 -12.98
CA THR A 539 13.47 20.63 -14.33
C THR A 539 13.31 22.15 -14.53
N ASN A 540 12.37 22.78 -13.81
CA ASN A 540 12.14 24.23 -13.85
C ASN A 540 13.05 25.04 -12.90
N GLN A 541 14.03 24.39 -12.27
CA GLN A 541 14.93 24.97 -11.26
C GLN A 541 14.27 25.42 -9.95
N ASP A 542 12.99 25.10 -9.74
CA ASP A 542 12.33 25.27 -8.45
C ASP A 542 12.76 24.15 -7.48
N ALA A 543 12.97 24.47 -6.21
CA ALA A 543 13.27 23.46 -5.18
C ALA A 543 12.08 22.51 -4.98
N LEU A 544 12.28 21.22 -5.29
CA LEU A 544 11.31 20.14 -5.09
C LEU A 544 11.33 19.63 -3.66
N CYS A 545 12.52 19.39 -3.12
CA CYS A 545 12.70 18.97 -1.75
C CYS A 545 14.03 19.46 -1.18
N LYS A 546 14.05 19.58 0.15
CA LYS A 546 15.23 19.92 0.91
C LYS A 546 15.37 18.97 2.09
N LEU A 547 16.59 18.52 2.35
CA LEU A 547 16.96 17.73 3.52
C LEU A 547 17.93 18.55 4.36
N TYR A 548 17.45 19.09 5.47
CA TYR A 548 18.28 19.78 6.44
C TYR A 548 18.77 18.78 7.47
N THR A 549 20.08 18.63 7.63
CA THR A 549 20.67 17.70 8.59
C THR A 549 21.65 18.44 9.50
N ALA A 550 21.60 18.20 10.80
CA ALA A 550 22.61 18.64 11.76
C ALA A 550 22.99 17.49 12.68
N ILE A 551 24.29 17.32 12.95
CA ILE A 551 24.79 16.31 13.89
C ILE A 551 25.79 16.91 14.88
N SER A 552 25.81 16.35 16.09
CA SER A 552 26.85 16.59 17.08
C SER A 552 27.92 15.49 17.01
N PRO A 553 29.14 15.76 16.51
CA PRO A 553 30.10 14.70 16.16
C PRO A 553 30.51 13.78 17.31
N LYS A 554 30.54 14.28 18.56
CA LYS A 554 30.97 13.51 19.72
C LYS A 554 29.89 12.51 20.15
N GLU A 555 28.68 12.99 20.40
CA GLU A 555 27.51 12.20 20.78
C GLU A 555 27.11 11.24 19.65
N HIS A 556 27.26 11.66 18.39
CA HIS A 556 27.00 10.82 17.21
C HIS A 556 27.93 9.60 17.16
N ARG A 557 29.23 9.78 17.44
CA ARG A 557 30.21 8.67 17.55
C ARG A 557 29.95 7.73 18.73
N ASN A 558 29.24 8.19 19.75
CA ASN A 558 28.81 7.39 20.88
C ASN A 558 27.49 6.62 20.59
N ASN A 559 26.95 6.72 19.37
CA ASN A 559 25.67 6.14 18.96
C ASN A 559 24.45 6.75 19.70
N GLU A 560 24.53 8.01 20.13
CA GLU A 560 23.41 8.66 20.81
C GLU A 560 22.37 9.13 19.77
N ALA A 561 21.16 8.57 19.78
CA ALA A 561 20.11 8.88 18.80
C ALA A 561 19.73 10.38 18.78
N GLN A 562 19.79 11.05 19.94
CA GLN A 562 19.53 12.48 20.12
C GLN A 562 20.58 13.41 19.49
N SER A 563 21.71 12.87 19.00
CA SER A 563 22.81 13.65 18.43
C SER A 563 22.53 14.20 17.03
N ALA A 564 21.43 13.79 16.40
CA ALA A 564 21.08 14.15 15.03
C ALA A 564 19.71 14.83 14.96
N PHE A 565 19.62 15.87 14.13
CA PHE A 565 18.41 16.62 13.82
C PHE A 565 18.21 16.63 12.30
N VAL A 566 17.02 16.25 11.84
CA VAL A 566 16.71 16.14 10.41
C VAL A 566 15.35 16.73 10.08
N ILE A 567 15.28 17.53 9.01
CA ILE A 567 14.04 18.00 8.40
C ILE A 567 13.96 17.50 6.97
N LEU A 568 12.90 16.75 6.68
CA LEU A 568 12.48 16.30 5.36
C LEU A 568 11.44 17.29 4.84
N TRP A 569 11.83 18.19 3.92
CA TRP A 569 10.95 19.23 3.39
C TRP A 569 10.60 18.94 1.92
N ILE A 570 9.32 19.04 1.57
CA ILE A 570 8.85 18.95 0.18
C ILE A 570 8.07 20.21 -0.23
N ASN A 571 8.25 20.62 -1.49
CA ASN A 571 7.45 21.65 -2.12
C ASN A 571 6.24 21.01 -2.83
N ASP A 572 5.05 21.30 -2.33
CA ASP A 572 3.80 20.80 -2.92
C ASP A 572 3.35 21.62 -4.16
N LYS A 573 3.98 22.77 -4.46
CA LYS A 573 3.62 23.67 -5.57
C LYS A 573 4.51 23.51 -6.80
N ASN A 574 3.95 23.85 -7.97
CA ASN A 574 4.68 24.16 -9.22
C ASN A 574 5.80 23.18 -9.64
N ALA A 575 5.49 21.90 -9.87
CA ALA A 575 6.44 21.01 -10.54
C ALA A 575 5.74 19.87 -11.29
N ILE A 576 6.50 19.21 -12.16
CA ILE A 576 6.06 18.06 -12.95
C ILE A 576 5.66 16.93 -11.99
N GLU A 577 4.49 16.33 -12.23
CA GLU A 577 3.88 15.36 -11.32
C GLU A 577 4.76 14.12 -11.08
N GLU A 578 5.42 13.61 -12.12
CA GLU A 578 6.32 12.45 -12.00
C GLU A 578 7.54 12.73 -11.11
N GLU A 579 8.14 13.91 -11.21
CA GLU A 579 9.27 14.31 -10.37
C GLU A 579 8.86 14.41 -8.89
N LYS A 580 7.69 15.01 -8.64
CA LYS A 580 7.13 15.10 -7.28
C LYS A 580 6.86 13.72 -6.71
N LYS A 581 6.25 12.82 -7.48
CA LYS A 581 5.98 11.45 -7.06
C LYS A 581 7.26 10.71 -6.67
N ARG A 582 8.31 10.82 -7.48
CA ARG A 582 9.62 10.18 -7.21
C ARG A 582 10.25 10.70 -5.91
N VAL A 583 10.24 12.02 -5.72
CA VAL A 583 10.76 12.66 -4.50
C VAL A 583 9.91 12.28 -3.29
N TRP A 584 8.59 12.30 -3.40
CA TRP A 584 7.65 11.91 -2.35
C TRP A 584 7.89 10.46 -1.90
N ASN A 585 8.01 9.51 -2.84
CA ASN A 585 8.38 8.12 -2.53
C ASN A 585 9.71 8.05 -1.75
N GLY A 586 10.70 8.84 -2.17
CA GLY A 586 12.01 8.92 -1.52
C GLY A 586 11.93 9.47 -0.09
N LEU A 587 11.11 10.50 0.15
CA LEU A 587 10.94 11.11 1.46
C LEU A 587 10.17 10.21 2.42
N LEU A 588 9.11 9.52 1.96
CA LEU A 588 8.41 8.51 2.75
C LEU A 588 9.37 7.39 3.18
N ARG A 589 10.17 6.87 2.23
CA ARG A 589 11.21 5.90 2.53
C ARG A 589 12.22 6.44 3.55
N GLN A 590 12.69 7.68 3.37
CA GLN A 590 13.63 8.29 4.30
C GLN A 590 13.03 8.48 5.70
N PHE A 591 11.74 8.82 5.80
CA PHE A 591 11.03 8.94 7.07
C PHE A 591 10.87 7.59 7.78
N ASN A 592 10.56 6.51 7.05
CA ASN A 592 10.50 5.16 7.62
C ASN A 592 11.80 4.78 8.36
N LEU A 593 12.96 5.27 7.91
CA LEU A 593 14.23 5.08 8.61
C LEU A 593 14.49 6.13 9.69
N LEU A 594 14.30 7.41 9.39
CA LEU A 594 14.70 8.47 10.30
C LEU A 594 13.76 8.66 11.49
N GLN A 595 12.57 8.05 11.49
CA GLN A 595 11.65 8.05 12.63
C GLN A 595 12.29 7.54 13.93
N PHE A 596 13.30 6.67 13.82
CA PHE A 596 14.03 6.13 14.97
C PHE A 596 14.91 7.19 15.66
N LEU A 597 15.09 8.37 15.05
CA LEU A 597 15.81 9.50 15.66
C LEU A 597 14.82 10.51 16.28
N PRO A 598 15.05 10.97 17.53
CA PRO A 598 14.12 11.84 18.24
C PRO A 598 13.82 13.18 17.55
N TYR A 599 14.80 13.74 16.84
CA TYR A 599 14.68 15.07 16.21
C TYR A 599 14.53 15.01 14.69
N THR A 600 13.77 14.02 14.20
CA THR A 600 13.35 13.94 12.79
C THR A 600 11.97 14.54 12.58
N TYR A 601 11.82 15.33 11.51
CA TYR A 601 10.58 15.98 11.11
C TYR A 601 10.36 15.86 9.59
N ILE A 602 9.12 15.65 9.16
CA ILE A 602 8.70 15.69 7.76
C ILE A 602 7.62 16.75 7.59
N ILE A 603 7.84 17.69 6.66
CA ILE A 603 7.03 18.90 6.51
C ILE A 603 6.87 19.30 5.04
N THR A 604 5.88 20.14 4.77
CA THR A 604 5.68 20.77 3.46
C THR A 604 6.07 22.25 3.49
N ASN A 605 6.00 22.93 2.35
CA ASN A 605 6.18 24.38 2.21
C ASN A 605 5.08 25.26 2.88
N GLN A 606 4.09 24.67 3.57
CA GLN A 606 3.01 25.38 4.25
C GLN A 606 3.18 25.33 5.76
N ASP A 607 2.87 26.45 6.44
CA ASP A 607 3.03 26.59 7.89
C ASP A 607 2.26 25.52 8.67
N PHE A 608 2.98 24.85 9.57
CA PHE A 608 2.47 23.85 10.51
C PHE A 608 2.10 24.48 11.87
N SER A 609 1.57 25.71 11.86
CA SER A 609 1.11 26.41 13.08
C SER A 609 0.01 25.68 13.85
N GLU A 610 -0.63 24.67 13.24
CA GLU A 610 -1.70 23.86 13.81
C GLU A 610 -1.21 22.63 14.60
N VAL A 611 0.06 22.20 14.42
CA VAL A 611 0.64 21.09 15.19
C VAL A 611 1.45 21.66 16.33
N ASN A 612 0.98 21.43 17.57
CA ASN A 612 1.67 21.90 18.77
C ASN A 612 2.98 21.10 19.00
N PHE A 613 4.04 21.43 18.28
CA PHE A 613 5.36 20.82 18.47
C PHE A 613 5.94 21.03 19.87
N ASN A 614 5.46 22.03 20.61
CA ASN A 614 5.88 22.25 22.00
C ASN A 614 5.29 21.21 22.97
N SER A 615 4.23 20.48 22.57
CA SER A 615 3.77 19.26 23.26
C SER A 615 4.48 17.98 22.80
N LEU A 616 5.34 18.08 21.79
CA LEU A 616 6.12 16.98 21.18
C LEU A 616 7.61 17.11 21.52
N SER A 617 7.96 17.97 22.48
CA SER A 617 9.32 18.11 22.98
C SER A 617 9.82 16.77 23.51
N VAL A 618 11.04 16.42 23.15
CA VAL A 618 11.71 15.19 23.57
C VAL A 618 12.04 15.31 25.06
N ASP A 619 11.06 15.10 25.92
CA ASP A 619 11.27 14.46 27.20
C ASP A 619 11.27 12.95 26.96
N ARG A 620 12.27 12.47 26.18
CA ARG A 620 12.95 11.26 26.63
C ARG A 620 13.69 11.69 27.89
N LYS A 621 12.96 11.89 29.00
CA LYS A 621 13.50 11.53 30.31
C LYS A 621 14.16 10.20 30.05
N ASN A 622 15.43 10.05 30.40
CA ASN A 622 15.92 8.75 30.79
C ASN A 622 14.75 8.09 31.51
N SER A 623 14.23 7.00 30.95
CA SER A 623 13.36 6.14 31.70
C SER A 623 14.23 5.48 32.78
N SER A 624 14.77 6.27 33.71
CA SER A 624 14.24 6.15 35.06
C SER A 624 12.74 6.34 34.90
N PHE A 625 12.06 5.22 34.63
CA PHE A 625 10.63 5.10 34.82
C PHE A 625 10.32 5.94 36.07
N GLU A 626 9.34 6.83 35.99
CA GLU A 626 8.60 7.13 37.20
C GLU A 626 7.90 5.82 37.57
N LEU A 627 8.64 4.96 38.26
CA LEU A 627 8.34 3.63 38.83
C LEU A 627 7.24 3.70 39.90
N SER A 628 6.38 4.73 39.87
CA SER A 628 5.42 4.95 40.96
C SER A 628 4.00 4.58 40.60
N ASN A 629 3.56 4.70 39.34
CA ASN A 629 2.15 4.42 39.00
C ASN A 629 1.92 3.09 38.27
N VAL A 630 2.81 2.67 37.35
CA VAL A 630 2.66 1.37 36.64
C VAL A 630 2.99 0.19 37.55
N ASP A 631 4.04 0.33 38.37
CA ASP A 631 4.36 -0.65 39.42
C ASP A 631 3.18 -0.80 40.37
N GLN A 632 2.52 0.28 40.80
CA GLN A 632 1.40 0.16 41.73
C GLN A 632 0.24 -0.68 41.17
N GLU A 633 -0.14 -0.52 39.90
CA GLU A 633 -1.18 -1.36 39.29
C GLU A 633 -0.75 -2.83 39.18
N GLN A 634 0.50 -3.11 38.77
CA GLN A 634 1.01 -4.48 38.69
C GLN A 634 1.15 -5.16 40.06
N TRP A 635 1.63 -4.43 41.07
CA TRP A 635 1.67 -4.90 42.46
C TRP A 635 0.23 -5.16 42.98
N GLN A 636 -0.76 -4.33 42.63
CA GLN A 636 -2.16 -4.60 43.04
C GLN A 636 -2.76 -5.81 42.33
N GLU A 637 -2.47 -5.99 41.04
CA GLU A 637 -2.93 -7.16 40.25
C GLU A 637 -2.34 -8.46 40.83
N LEU A 638 -1.03 -8.52 41.05
CA LEU A 638 -0.38 -9.70 41.63
C LEU A 638 -0.81 -9.95 43.09
N LYS A 639 -0.99 -8.88 43.89
CA LYS A 639 -1.51 -9.01 45.26
C LYS A 639 -2.91 -9.62 45.30
N SER A 640 -3.73 -9.39 44.27
CA SER A 640 -5.09 -9.98 44.18
C SER A 640 -5.09 -11.49 43.96
N LEU A 641 -3.95 -12.07 43.56
CA LEU A 641 -3.77 -13.51 43.33
C LEU A 641 -3.26 -14.25 44.57
N LEU A 642 -2.83 -13.53 45.62
CA LEU A 642 -2.35 -14.09 46.88
C LEU A 642 -3.49 -14.26 47.90
N PHE A 643 -3.61 -15.44 48.49
CA PHE A 643 -4.66 -15.74 49.46
C PHE A 643 -4.12 -15.99 50.87
N GLU A 644 -2.82 -16.28 51.03
CA GLU A 644 -2.20 -16.55 52.32
C GLU A 644 -1.79 -15.26 53.04
N GLU A 645 -2.07 -15.17 54.34
CA GLU A 645 -1.81 -13.97 55.16
C GLU A 645 -0.31 -13.65 55.25
N THR A 646 0.54 -14.67 55.40
CA THR A 646 2.01 -14.52 55.42
C THR A 646 2.57 -14.08 54.08
N ALA A 647 2.04 -14.61 52.97
CA ALA A 647 2.40 -14.17 51.63
C ALA A 647 2.04 -12.70 51.39
N LEU A 648 0.84 -12.26 51.81
CA LEU A 648 0.41 -10.87 51.71
C LEU A 648 1.29 -9.91 52.51
N ILE A 649 1.71 -10.29 53.72
CA ILE A 649 2.63 -9.50 54.56
C ILE A 649 3.98 -9.33 53.87
N LEU A 650 4.53 -10.43 53.34
CA LEU A 650 5.80 -10.38 52.61
C LEU A 650 5.66 -9.52 51.35
N PHE A 651 4.56 -9.66 50.61
CA PHE A 651 4.29 -8.91 49.39
C PHE A 651 4.17 -7.39 49.62
N ASP A 652 3.55 -6.98 50.73
CA ASP A 652 3.50 -5.57 51.15
C ASP A 652 4.89 -5.02 51.54
N TYR A 653 5.71 -5.86 52.18
CA TYR A 653 7.10 -5.51 52.46
C TYR A 653 7.91 -5.35 51.17
N MET A 654 7.77 -6.28 50.22
CA MET A 654 8.43 -6.26 48.93
C MET A 654 8.08 -5.01 48.12
N GLN A 655 6.79 -4.65 48.08
CA GLN A 655 6.30 -3.45 47.41
C GLN A 655 6.88 -2.18 48.04
N SER A 656 6.88 -2.07 49.37
CA SER A 656 7.40 -0.88 50.07
C SER A 656 8.93 -0.73 49.98
N HIS A 657 9.66 -1.82 49.73
CA HIS A 657 11.12 -1.83 49.60
C HIS A 657 11.61 -1.99 48.15
N GLN A 658 10.72 -1.88 47.16
CA GLN A 658 11.03 -1.91 45.72
C GLN A 658 11.83 -3.15 45.28
N TRP A 659 11.40 -4.33 45.74
CA TRP A 659 12.00 -5.58 45.28
C TRP A 659 11.69 -5.83 43.80
N LEU A 660 12.47 -6.70 43.16
CA LEU A 660 12.15 -7.20 41.81
C LEU A 660 10.77 -7.85 41.80
N LEU A 661 9.93 -7.49 40.82
CA LEU A 661 8.57 -8.02 40.69
C LEU A 661 8.60 -9.54 40.53
N PRO A 662 7.91 -10.31 41.39
CA PRO A 662 7.84 -11.77 41.29
C PRO A 662 6.69 -12.24 40.38
N GLU A 663 6.72 -13.51 40.01
CA GLU A 663 5.56 -14.25 39.51
C GLU A 663 4.79 -14.85 40.69
N VAL A 664 3.45 -14.80 40.68
CA VAL A 664 2.58 -15.36 41.73
C VAL A 664 1.87 -16.61 41.21
N GLY A 665 1.82 -17.68 42.01
CA GLY A 665 1.18 -18.95 41.63
C GLY A 665 1.92 -19.69 40.52
N PHE A 666 3.24 -19.81 40.63
CA PHE A 666 4.09 -20.40 39.59
C PHE A 666 4.20 -21.92 39.73
N GLU A 667 3.80 -22.67 38.70
CA GLU A 667 3.95 -24.12 38.65
C GLU A 667 5.41 -24.54 38.43
N LEU A 668 6.03 -25.12 39.46
CA LEU A 668 7.38 -25.67 39.38
C LEU A 668 7.33 -27.04 38.72
N THR A 669 8.14 -27.23 37.68
CA THR A 669 8.23 -28.48 36.91
C THR A 669 9.58 -29.17 37.07
N ASN A 670 9.57 -30.50 37.04
CA ASN A 670 10.80 -31.31 37.00
C ASN A 670 11.40 -31.37 35.58
N GLN A 671 12.57 -31.99 35.44
CA GLN A 671 13.26 -32.17 34.14
C GLN A 671 12.44 -32.91 33.06
N MET A 672 11.36 -33.61 33.44
CA MET A 672 10.44 -34.28 32.51
C MET A 672 9.19 -33.44 32.19
N GLY A 673 9.11 -32.19 32.64
CA GLY A 673 7.99 -31.29 32.39
C GLY A 673 6.73 -31.61 33.22
N THR A 674 6.87 -32.38 34.30
CA THR A 674 5.76 -32.68 35.23
C THR A 674 5.74 -31.66 36.36
N VAL A 675 4.59 -31.10 36.69
CA VAL A 675 4.40 -30.19 37.83
C VAL A 675 4.63 -30.95 39.13
N ILE A 676 5.54 -30.44 39.96
CA ILE A 676 5.98 -31.07 41.21
C ILE A 676 5.56 -30.29 42.45
N ALA A 677 5.39 -28.97 42.32
CA ALA A 677 4.92 -28.07 43.37
C ALA A 677 4.43 -26.76 42.74
N GLU A 678 3.69 -25.96 43.49
CA GLU A 678 3.31 -24.60 43.13
C GLU A 678 4.00 -23.63 44.08
N ALA A 679 4.67 -22.62 43.53
CA ALA A 679 5.29 -21.56 44.29
C ALA A 679 4.31 -20.40 44.42
N GLU A 680 4.06 -19.97 45.65
CA GLU A 680 3.21 -18.80 45.91
C GLU A 680 3.85 -17.53 45.32
N ILE A 681 5.19 -17.43 45.39
CA ILE A 681 5.99 -16.32 44.84
C ILE A 681 7.26 -16.90 44.21
N ALA A 682 7.60 -16.53 42.96
CA ALA A 682 8.78 -17.03 42.27
C ALA A 682 9.52 -15.96 41.44
N TRP A 683 10.84 -16.10 41.34
CA TRP A 683 11.69 -15.39 40.37
C TRP A 683 12.31 -16.39 39.42
N THR A 684 11.68 -16.59 38.26
CA THR A 684 12.04 -17.61 37.27
C THR A 684 13.45 -17.43 36.69
N ASP A 685 13.86 -16.18 36.49
CA ASP A 685 15.20 -15.79 36.03
C ASP A 685 16.31 -16.16 37.02
N ARG A 686 16.01 -16.09 38.32
CA ARG A 686 16.97 -16.37 39.41
C ARG A 686 16.83 -17.79 39.97
N LYS A 687 15.83 -18.55 39.52
CA LYS A 687 15.46 -19.88 40.04
C LYS A 687 15.24 -19.87 41.55
N ILE A 688 14.51 -18.88 42.05
CA ILE A 688 14.10 -18.77 43.46
C ILE A 688 12.59 -18.97 43.54
N ALA A 689 12.12 -19.78 44.48
CA ALA A 689 10.71 -20.01 44.74
C ALA A 689 10.41 -19.95 46.25
N LEU A 690 9.30 -19.31 46.60
CA LEU A 690 8.79 -19.24 47.96
C LEU A 690 7.51 -20.06 48.04
N VAL A 691 7.48 -20.97 49.00
CA VAL A 691 6.34 -21.87 49.26
C VAL A 691 5.78 -21.61 50.66
N THR A 692 4.54 -22.02 50.89
CA THR A 692 3.83 -21.79 52.15
C THR A 692 4.20 -22.84 53.22
N ASP A 693 4.35 -24.11 52.83
CA ASP A 693 4.63 -25.23 53.74
C ASP A 693 6.03 -25.84 53.51
N GLU A 694 6.67 -26.31 54.59
CA GLU A 694 7.92 -27.07 54.54
C GLU A 694 7.78 -28.40 53.77
N LEU A 695 6.55 -28.95 53.71
CA LEU A 695 6.25 -30.17 52.95
C LEU A 695 6.45 -29.99 51.44
N ASP A 696 6.30 -28.77 50.92
CA ASP A 696 6.50 -28.45 49.49
C ASP A 696 7.98 -28.25 49.13
N VAL A 697 8.86 -28.11 50.13
CA VAL A 697 10.31 -27.93 49.94
C VAL A 697 10.99 -29.26 49.61
N GLU A 698 10.53 -30.38 50.19
CA GLU A 698 11.19 -31.68 50.06
C GLU A 698 11.28 -32.23 48.62
N PRO A 699 10.21 -32.15 47.78
CA PRO A 699 10.26 -32.57 46.38
C PRO A 699 11.25 -31.77 45.53
N LEU A 700 11.59 -30.54 45.96
CA LEU A 700 12.34 -29.56 45.19
C LEU A 700 13.84 -29.55 45.49
N LYS A 701 14.31 -30.25 46.54
CA LYS A 701 15.73 -30.28 46.97
C LYS A 701 16.73 -30.74 45.88
N ASN A 702 16.26 -31.47 44.86
CA ASN A 702 17.09 -32.01 43.78
C ASN A 702 16.94 -31.25 42.44
N GLU A 703 16.12 -30.20 42.40
CA GLU A 703 15.86 -29.39 41.21
C GLU A 703 16.72 -28.10 41.23
N PRO A 704 16.91 -27.41 40.09
CA PRO A 704 17.78 -26.23 40.01
C PRO A 704 17.22 -24.98 40.73
N TRP A 705 16.23 -25.15 41.61
CA TRP A 705 15.53 -24.09 42.33
C TRP A 705 16.02 -23.97 43.76
N GLN A 706 16.22 -22.73 44.21
CA GLN A 706 16.40 -22.39 45.61
C GLN A 706 15.03 -22.12 46.22
N VAL A 707 14.60 -22.99 47.13
CA VAL A 707 13.25 -22.96 47.69
C VAL A 707 13.30 -22.62 49.17
N PHE A 708 12.48 -21.64 49.57
CA PHE A 708 12.37 -21.18 50.95
C PHE A 708 10.91 -21.13 51.37
N THR A 709 10.61 -21.32 52.64
CA THR A 709 9.25 -21.06 53.13
C THR A 709 9.07 -19.56 53.34
N ILE A 710 7.88 -19.04 53.03
CA ILE A 710 7.56 -17.62 53.27
C ILE A 710 7.79 -17.25 54.74
N ALA A 711 7.46 -18.16 55.67
CA ALA A 711 7.75 -17.99 57.09
C ALA A 711 9.25 -17.78 57.38
N SER A 712 10.15 -18.56 56.75
CA SER A 712 11.60 -18.40 56.93
C SER A 712 12.13 -17.07 56.37
N VAL A 713 11.53 -16.58 55.27
CA VAL A 713 11.91 -15.29 54.68
C VAL A 713 11.47 -14.13 55.57
N LEU A 714 10.31 -14.25 56.23
CA LEU A 714 9.80 -13.22 57.14
C LEU A 714 10.60 -13.09 58.45
N GLU A 715 11.41 -14.08 58.83
CA GLU A 715 12.29 -13.99 60.01
C GLU A 715 13.42 -12.96 59.83
N ASP A 716 13.97 -12.85 58.61
CA ASP A 716 15.01 -11.88 58.25
C ASP A 716 14.92 -11.47 56.77
N THR A 717 13.86 -10.71 56.46
CA THR A 717 13.50 -10.32 55.09
C THR A 717 14.57 -9.50 54.39
N GLU A 718 15.32 -8.67 55.14
CA GLU A 718 16.41 -7.85 54.60
C GLU A 718 17.63 -8.70 54.23
N LEU A 719 18.02 -9.66 55.08
CA LEU A 719 19.10 -10.59 54.77
C LEU A 719 18.77 -11.46 53.56
N PHE A 720 17.53 -11.93 53.44
CA PHE A 720 17.08 -12.70 52.28
C PHE A 720 17.25 -11.91 50.98
N TYR A 721 16.77 -10.66 50.97
CA TYR A 721 16.90 -9.78 49.81
C TYR A 721 18.35 -9.58 49.38
N GLN A 722 19.23 -9.23 50.33
CA GLN A 722 20.65 -8.98 50.07
C GLN A 722 21.41 -10.24 49.62
N THR A 723 20.93 -11.43 49.99
CA THR A 723 21.62 -12.67 49.68
C THR A 723 21.19 -13.24 48.33
N TYR A 724 19.91 -13.09 47.96
CA TYR A 724 19.33 -13.81 46.83
C TYR A 724 18.75 -12.89 45.72
N LEU A 725 18.36 -11.66 46.04
CA LEU A 725 17.58 -10.79 45.16
C LEU A 725 18.28 -9.47 44.75
N THR A 726 19.41 -9.12 45.35
CA THR A 726 20.39 -8.19 44.76
C THR A 726 21.16 -8.91 43.67
#